data_AF-A0A7S3MAJ0-F1
#
_entry.id   AF-A0A7S3MAJ0-F1
#
_cell.length_a   1.000
_cell.length_b   1.000
_cell.length_c   1.000
_cell.angle_alpha   90.00
_cell.angle_beta   90.00
_cell.angle_gamma   90.00
#
_symmetry.space_group_name_H-M   'P 1'
#
loop_
_entity.id
_entity.type
_entity.pdbx_description
1 polymer ?
#
loop_
_entity_poly.entity_id
_entity_poly.type
_entity_poly.pdbx_seq_one_letter_code
_entity_poly.pdbx_strand_id
1 'polypeptide(L)'
;PTVPSSTAHSLKARSEEVFVLQCQADSGFFSILALGRYSEPIPFDADPAYLKDILERLSPSAGQVEVNMPALYDDGGVPSVCGSNHIVSTEIVFIDHKGSRPPMFLTRNTSNTRMWPSGSTPLALNSVASSAVLRFATKHRIDCPACPTCFGHVYFKYLTSISPPVEIDSLGLASALRTAILDLEDLVAAKWTNLEVNVSVSGAYDRLCNTADATSTQVDLYSDYGNIPFLTMLDASYLVAGSTEPANVTLSTNAAADQVYECSNQGICDYSSGQCQCFQTITAGKIKYRTLASDGNGNAGLLGDCGFIDAPVTSCLLDGVDVCNGRGVCSNSTGRVCDCFEGFAGLTCELRACPVGRAWFDEPTSGDTAHDFLPCSNMGECNKGTGVCKCRVGYSGPACDIRDCDRDENYVSCSGIGTCVNTAALFTMFGLSYGNVTTDYIKPGGNNWDAYRWHHCICPASVGAGLFSDQYRPAVGPNALISGRAAGALPLAGWGNWDCSLRHCPRGHTSNRRYGIYAAKEVQRVVCGLSEEVDPSDFIELSFMGISALPIYVNDSAAQIRTALEFHPYIGNVTVTFPNFAVDGINSACHTHIDGENGGFTVRFDTEFGDLPLMQSPTSVNITVMEVQKGNSTNEECGGTTMGFCDRISGTCVCNNHRVSSDGTGLRPGNAGDCSYFVPYPIASQDAYTLFNAAQADF
;
A
#
# COMPACT_ATOMS: atom_id res chain seq x y z
N PRO A 1 44.65 -46.80 9.72
CA PRO A 1 43.62 -46.23 8.82
C PRO A 1 42.57 -45.48 9.65
N THR A 2 42.76 -44.18 9.75
CA THR A 2 41.84 -43.23 10.37
C THR A 2 40.52 -43.20 9.61
N VAL A 3 39.42 -43.44 10.32
CA VAL A 3 38.05 -43.33 9.80
C VAL A 3 37.74 -41.85 9.57
N PRO A 4 37.21 -41.44 8.40
CA PRO A 4 36.88 -40.03 8.15
C PRO A 4 35.72 -39.61 9.06
N SER A 5 35.85 -38.41 9.64
CA SER A 5 34.83 -37.76 10.45
C SER A 5 33.52 -37.63 9.65
N SER A 6 32.42 -38.01 10.29
CA SER A 6 31.06 -37.81 9.80
C SER A 6 30.83 -36.36 9.37
N THR A 7 30.61 -36.15 8.09
CA THR A 7 30.14 -34.88 7.53
C THR A 7 28.74 -34.59 8.09
N ALA A 8 28.65 -33.62 8.99
CA ALA A 8 27.39 -32.98 9.34
C ALA A 8 26.80 -32.35 8.06
N HIS A 9 25.54 -32.62 7.76
CA HIS A 9 24.84 -31.94 6.67
C HIS A 9 24.53 -30.52 7.14
N SER A 10 25.38 -29.58 6.72
CA SER A 10 25.12 -28.16 6.84
C SER A 10 23.99 -27.74 5.89
N LEU A 11 23.18 -26.76 6.30
CA LEU A 11 22.47 -25.95 5.32
C LEU A 11 23.52 -25.25 4.44
N LYS A 12 23.23 -25.12 3.15
CA LYS A 12 24.15 -24.55 2.14
C LYS A 12 24.77 -23.26 2.68
N ALA A 13 26.10 -23.16 2.63
CA ALA A 13 26.81 -21.92 2.95
C ALA A 13 26.21 -20.77 2.15
N ARG A 14 25.80 -19.69 2.84
CA ARG A 14 25.32 -18.47 2.21
C ARG A 14 26.52 -17.70 1.68
N SER A 15 26.39 -17.26 0.44
CA SER A 15 27.33 -16.34 -0.19
C SER A 15 27.39 -15.01 0.58
N GLU A 16 28.59 -14.44 0.66
CA GLU A 16 28.76 -13.08 1.14
C GLU A 16 28.26 -12.12 0.07
N GLU A 17 27.51 -11.12 0.50
CA GLU A 17 27.10 -10.05 -0.40
C GLU A 17 28.15 -8.94 -0.34
N VAL A 18 28.77 -8.67 -1.49
CA VAL A 18 29.84 -7.68 -1.61
C VAL A 18 29.30 -6.50 -2.41
N PHE A 19 29.14 -5.34 -1.77
CA PHE A 19 28.79 -4.11 -2.47
C PHE A 19 30.05 -3.43 -2.99
N VAL A 20 30.08 -3.09 -4.28
CA VAL A 20 31.24 -2.42 -4.89
C VAL A 20 30.92 -0.96 -5.20
N LEU A 21 31.51 -0.04 -4.46
CA LEU A 21 31.40 1.40 -4.66
C LEU A 21 32.57 1.92 -5.51
N GLN A 22 32.28 2.56 -6.64
CA GLN A 22 33.26 3.25 -7.45
C GLN A 22 33.21 4.76 -7.22
N CYS A 23 34.35 5.36 -6.88
CA CYS A 23 34.45 6.81 -6.73
C CYS A 23 35.72 7.41 -7.35
N GLN A 24 35.55 8.54 -8.04
CA GLN A 24 36.61 9.45 -8.49
C GLN A 24 36.20 10.89 -8.23
N ALA A 25 36.89 11.56 -7.31
CA ALA A 25 36.63 12.94 -6.89
C ALA A 25 37.85 13.49 -6.11
N ASP A 26 37.97 14.81 -6.03
CA ASP A 26 38.98 15.50 -5.21
C ASP A 26 38.39 16.50 -4.20
N SER A 27 37.06 16.57 -4.13
CA SER A 27 36.32 17.43 -3.22
C SER A 27 34.86 16.96 -3.12
N GLY A 28 34.19 17.35 -2.03
CA GLY A 28 32.76 17.09 -1.80
C GLY A 28 32.48 15.95 -0.82
N PHE A 29 31.18 15.70 -0.62
CA PHE A 29 30.66 14.68 0.29
C PHE A 29 29.58 13.87 -0.41
N PHE A 30 29.26 12.67 0.08
CA PHE A 30 28.08 11.90 -0.33
C PHE A 30 27.51 11.15 0.87
N SER A 31 26.35 10.50 0.73
CA SER A 31 25.83 9.61 1.79
C SER A 31 25.30 8.33 1.18
N ILE A 32 25.24 7.28 1.99
CA ILE A 32 24.72 5.97 1.62
C ILE A 32 23.47 5.71 2.46
N LEU A 33 22.38 5.30 1.80
CA LEU A 33 21.22 4.69 2.44
C LEU A 33 21.43 3.19 2.48
N ALA A 34 21.48 2.62 3.68
CA ALA A 34 21.53 1.18 3.91
C ALA A 34 20.75 0.83 5.18
N LEU A 35 20.16 -0.36 5.23
CA LEU A 35 19.36 -0.83 6.38
C LEU A 35 18.24 0.17 6.78
N GLY A 36 17.68 0.87 5.80
CA GLY A 36 16.61 1.86 5.99
C GLY A 36 17.04 3.19 6.65
N ARG A 37 18.34 3.44 6.82
CA ARG A 37 18.88 4.67 7.42
C ARG A 37 19.97 5.30 6.55
N TYR A 38 19.98 6.63 6.51
CA TYR A 38 21.05 7.38 5.85
C TYR A 38 22.29 7.42 6.74
N SER A 39 23.45 7.26 6.11
CA SER A 39 24.73 7.52 6.75
C SER A 39 24.89 9.00 7.07
N GLU A 40 25.80 9.30 8.00
CA GLU A 40 26.38 10.63 8.06
C GLU A 40 27.13 10.96 6.74
N PRO A 41 27.37 12.24 6.43
CA PRO A 41 28.12 12.62 5.24
C PRO A 41 29.52 11.98 5.20
N ILE A 42 29.79 11.27 4.11
CA ILE A 42 31.07 10.63 3.79
C ILE A 42 31.87 11.59 2.91
N PRO A 43 33.03 12.10 3.37
CA PRO A 43 33.91 12.92 2.54
C PRO A 43 34.61 12.07 1.46
N PHE A 44 34.99 12.71 0.35
CA PHE A 44 35.69 12.04 -0.76
C PHE A 44 37.02 11.36 -0.33
N ASP A 45 37.70 11.89 0.68
CA ASP A 45 38.97 11.41 1.22
C ASP A 45 38.79 10.46 2.41
N ALA A 46 37.58 9.98 2.69
CA ALA A 46 37.31 9.03 3.76
C ALA A 46 38.17 7.77 3.64
N ASP A 47 38.87 7.42 4.71
CA ASP A 47 39.66 6.19 4.80
C ASP A 47 38.77 4.96 5.10
N PRO A 48 39.30 3.72 4.97
CA PRO A 48 38.53 2.50 5.23
C PRO A 48 37.95 2.43 6.65
N ALA A 49 38.67 2.94 7.64
CA ALA A 49 38.25 2.88 9.04
C ALA A 49 37.07 3.83 9.30
N TYR A 50 37.10 5.03 8.71
CA TYR A 50 36.02 6.00 8.77
C TYR A 50 34.75 5.47 8.09
N LEU A 51 34.87 4.90 6.88
CA LEU A 51 33.72 4.34 6.17
C LEU A 51 33.11 3.15 6.93
N LYS A 52 33.95 2.25 7.44
CA LYS A 52 33.53 1.13 8.29
C LYS A 52 32.72 1.63 9.49
N ASP A 53 33.29 2.55 10.25
CA ASP A 53 32.72 3.08 11.49
C ASP A 53 31.38 3.81 11.26
N ILE A 54 31.22 4.51 10.13
CA ILE A 54 29.93 5.09 9.73
C ILE A 54 28.89 4.03 9.43
N LEU A 55 29.24 2.98 8.69
CA LEU A 55 28.31 1.93 8.29
C LEU A 55 27.88 1.06 9.49
N GLU A 56 28.80 0.74 10.40
CA GLU A 56 28.50 0.02 11.64
C GLU A 56 27.57 0.82 12.58
N ARG A 57 27.61 2.16 12.52
CA ARG A 57 26.73 3.03 13.31
C ARG A 57 25.36 3.29 12.69
N LEU A 58 25.10 2.86 11.45
CA LEU A 58 23.81 3.09 10.79
C LEU A 58 22.65 2.58 11.63
N SER A 59 22.81 1.40 12.24
CA SER A 59 21.81 0.75 13.07
C SER A 59 22.49 -0.15 14.10
N PRO A 60 21.93 -0.34 15.30
CA PRO A 60 22.38 -1.39 16.22
C PRO A 60 22.43 -2.78 15.56
N SER A 61 21.61 -2.99 14.53
CA SER A 61 21.55 -4.22 13.76
C SER A 61 22.54 -4.29 12.61
N ALA A 62 23.37 -3.28 12.34
CA ALA A 62 24.31 -3.28 11.21
C ALA A 62 25.41 -4.34 11.36
N GLY A 63 25.76 -4.72 12.60
CA GLY A 63 26.81 -5.71 12.87
C GLY A 63 28.19 -5.22 12.43
N GLN A 64 29.11 -6.15 12.22
CA GLN A 64 30.46 -5.88 11.75
C GLN A 64 30.49 -5.64 10.25
N VAL A 65 31.19 -4.59 9.84
CA VAL A 65 31.39 -4.22 8.43
C VAL A 65 32.86 -4.35 8.07
N GLU A 66 33.13 -5.01 6.96
CA GLU A 66 34.44 -5.00 6.31
C GLU A 66 34.44 -4.01 5.16
N VAL A 67 35.46 -3.15 5.12
CA VAL A 67 35.69 -2.20 4.04
C VAL A 67 37.09 -2.45 3.49
N ASN A 68 37.15 -2.88 2.24
CA ASN A 68 38.39 -3.13 1.53
C ASN A 68 38.57 -2.08 0.43
N MET A 69 39.64 -1.29 0.55
CA MET A 69 40.05 -0.30 -0.45
C MET A 69 41.43 -0.68 -0.99
N PRO A 70 41.63 -0.71 -2.33
CA PRO A 70 42.94 -1.01 -2.90
C PRO A 70 43.97 0.03 -2.49
N ALA A 71 45.17 -0.43 -2.11
CA ALA A 71 46.29 0.46 -1.82
C ALA A 71 46.70 1.22 -3.10
N LEU A 72 46.77 2.55 -3.02
CA LEU A 72 47.16 3.38 -4.15
C LEU A 72 48.66 3.22 -4.42
N TYR A 73 49.01 2.93 -5.69
CA TYR A 73 50.35 2.51 -6.08
C TYR A 73 51.43 3.59 -6.02
N ASP A 74 51.08 4.87 -5.78
CA ASP A 74 52.01 5.98 -6.07
C ASP A 74 52.35 6.97 -4.94
N ASP A 75 51.95 6.82 -3.67
CA ASP A 75 52.43 7.80 -2.64
C ASP A 75 52.58 7.32 -1.18
N GLY A 76 52.40 6.03 -0.86
CA GLY A 76 52.47 5.60 0.54
C GLY A 76 51.45 6.30 1.46
N GLY A 77 50.41 6.91 0.87
CA GLY A 77 49.32 7.59 1.55
C GLY A 77 48.26 6.63 2.10
N VAL A 78 47.41 7.15 2.96
CA VAL A 78 46.26 6.43 3.52
C VAL A 78 45.26 6.15 2.38
N PRO A 79 44.77 4.90 2.19
CA PRO A 79 43.73 4.62 1.20
C PRO A 79 42.49 5.50 1.43
N SER A 80 41.88 5.98 0.35
CA SER A 80 40.68 6.83 0.40
C SER A 80 39.58 6.28 -0.50
N VAL A 81 38.33 6.57 -0.15
CA VAL A 81 37.15 6.06 -0.88
C VAL A 81 37.07 6.57 -2.33
N CYS A 82 37.55 7.79 -2.60
CA CYS A 82 37.65 8.37 -3.93
C CYS A 82 39.12 8.63 -4.30
N GLY A 83 39.47 8.39 -5.58
CA GLY A 83 40.74 8.80 -6.16
C GLY A 83 40.60 10.12 -6.92
N SER A 84 41.65 10.97 -6.90
CA SER A 84 41.59 12.26 -7.60
C SER A 84 41.81 12.13 -9.11
N ASN A 85 42.60 11.15 -9.56
CA ASN A 85 42.97 10.97 -10.98
C ASN A 85 42.61 9.59 -11.55
N HIS A 86 41.96 8.74 -10.76
CA HIS A 86 41.56 7.39 -11.15
C HIS A 86 40.33 6.97 -10.33
N ILE A 87 39.59 5.98 -10.82
CA ILE A 87 38.46 5.41 -10.10
C ILE A 87 38.97 4.42 -9.05
N VAL A 88 38.63 4.66 -7.78
CA VAL A 88 38.83 3.70 -6.70
C VAL A 88 37.60 2.80 -6.62
N SER A 89 37.81 1.48 -6.51
CA SER A 89 36.75 0.50 -6.26
C SER A 89 36.85 0.04 -4.81
N THR A 90 35.91 0.47 -3.98
CA THR A 90 35.79 0.08 -2.56
C THR A 90 34.80 -1.08 -2.44
N GLU A 91 35.21 -2.16 -1.79
CA GLU A 91 34.35 -3.30 -1.46
C GLU A 91 33.83 -3.16 -0.02
N ILE A 92 32.52 -3.35 0.15
CA ILE A 92 31.82 -3.23 1.44
C ILE A 92 31.08 -4.54 1.69
N VAL A 93 31.35 -5.18 2.82
CA VAL A 93 30.73 -6.46 3.22
C VAL A 93 30.18 -6.34 4.63
N PHE A 94 28.91 -6.68 4.82
CA PHE A 94 28.32 -6.81 6.15
C PHE A 94 28.50 -8.25 6.64
N ILE A 95 29.52 -8.49 7.47
CA ILE A 95 29.98 -9.84 7.85
C ILE A 95 28.88 -10.62 8.57
N ASP A 96 28.14 -9.96 9.46
CA ASP A 96 27.07 -10.57 10.25
C ASP A 96 25.78 -10.79 9.43
N HIS A 97 25.82 -10.54 8.12
CA HIS A 97 24.63 -10.39 7.30
C HIS A 97 24.71 -11.13 5.95
N LYS A 98 25.16 -12.40 5.96
CA LYS A 98 25.27 -13.24 4.75
C LYS A 98 23.92 -13.51 4.06
N GLY A 99 23.94 -13.70 2.74
CA GLY A 99 22.75 -13.86 1.89
C GLY A 99 22.27 -12.54 1.29
N SER A 100 21.24 -12.61 0.43
CA SER A 100 20.74 -11.45 -0.33
C SER A 100 20.16 -10.35 0.56
N ARG A 101 20.49 -9.08 0.28
CA ARG A 101 20.06 -7.88 1.01
C ARG A 101 19.39 -6.88 0.08
N PRO A 102 18.55 -6.00 0.66
CA PRO A 102 18.09 -4.83 -0.06
C PRO A 102 19.27 -3.99 -0.59
N PRO A 103 19.14 -3.42 -1.80
CA PRO A 103 20.23 -2.65 -2.40
C PRO A 103 20.58 -1.42 -1.56
N MET A 104 21.87 -1.11 -1.46
CA MET A 104 22.32 0.17 -0.92
C MET A 104 22.05 1.28 -1.95
N PHE A 105 21.74 2.50 -1.49
CA PHE A 105 21.44 3.60 -2.40
C PHE A 105 22.32 4.82 -2.12
N LEU A 106 22.90 5.40 -3.18
CA LEU A 106 23.71 6.61 -3.10
C LEU A 106 22.82 7.85 -3.13
N THR A 107 23.00 8.73 -2.14
CA THR A 107 22.37 10.05 -2.17
C THR A 107 23.35 11.10 -2.67
N ARG A 108 22.98 11.75 -3.78
CA ARG A 108 23.70 12.91 -4.32
C ARG A 108 23.28 14.24 -3.67
N ASN A 109 22.34 14.22 -2.73
CA ASN A 109 22.02 15.38 -1.88
C ASN A 109 23.08 15.49 -0.78
N THR A 110 24.12 16.28 -1.05
CA THR A 110 25.31 16.39 -0.20
C THR A 110 25.14 17.48 0.87
N SER A 111 25.86 17.35 1.98
CA SER A 111 25.99 18.39 3.00
C SER A 111 27.25 19.22 2.78
N ASN A 112 27.19 20.52 3.06
CA ASN A 112 28.34 21.43 3.08
C ASN A 112 29.09 21.42 4.43
N THR A 113 28.61 20.65 5.40
CA THR A 113 29.14 20.51 6.76
C THR A 113 28.98 19.06 7.25
N ARG A 114 29.51 18.72 8.43
CA ARG A 114 29.21 17.43 9.10
C ARG A 114 27.76 17.30 9.59
N MET A 115 26.86 18.23 9.24
CA MET A 115 25.45 18.19 9.65
C MET A 115 24.55 17.56 8.58
N TRP A 116 23.42 17.00 9.04
CA TRP A 116 22.34 16.39 8.25
C TRP A 116 21.94 17.22 6.99
N PRO A 117 21.49 16.57 5.89
CA PRO A 117 21.53 17.13 4.54
C PRO A 117 20.72 18.42 4.37
N SER A 118 21.41 19.53 4.09
CA SER A 118 20.85 20.81 3.61
C SER A 118 21.78 21.55 2.61
N GLY A 119 22.23 20.86 1.54
CA GLY A 119 22.96 21.41 0.36
C GLY A 119 24.33 22.07 0.60
N SER A 120 25.15 22.45 -0.40
CA SER A 120 25.67 21.67 -1.53
C SER A 120 27.16 22.02 -1.76
N THR A 121 28.05 21.02 -1.62
CA THR A 121 29.20 20.86 -2.52
C THR A 121 29.13 19.42 -3.06
N PRO A 122 28.60 19.22 -4.28
CA PRO A 122 28.60 17.88 -4.88
C PRO A 122 30.05 17.40 -5.07
N LEU A 123 30.23 16.08 -5.21
CA LEU A 123 31.53 15.55 -5.62
C LEU A 123 32.00 16.23 -6.91
N ALA A 124 33.24 16.68 -6.94
CA ALA A 124 33.84 17.40 -8.06
C ALA A 124 35.29 16.95 -8.32
N LEU A 125 35.82 17.36 -9.47
CA LEU A 125 37.21 17.19 -9.87
C LEU A 125 37.83 18.55 -10.18
N ASN A 126 39.01 18.82 -9.64
CA ASN A 126 39.72 20.09 -9.65
C ASN A 126 38.86 21.28 -9.16
N SER A 127 37.88 21.04 -8.29
CA SER A 127 36.86 22.02 -7.86
C SER A 127 36.07 22.68 -9.00
N VAL A 128 36.07 22.09 -10.20
CA VAL A 128 35.26 22.47 -11.36
C VAL A 128 34.27 21.33 -11.63
N ALA A 129 33.09 21.62 -12.19
CA ALA A 129 32.08 20.61 -12.52
C ALA A 129 32.45 19.73 -13.73
N SER A 130 33.68 19.20 -13.78
CA SER A 130 33.97 18.00 -14.56
C SER A 130 33.32 16.79 -13.87
N SER A 131 32.99 15.76 -14.65
CA SER A 131 32.19 14.63 -14.18
C SER A 131 32.97 13.76 -13.19
N ALA A 132 32.86 14.07 -11.89
CA ALA A 132 33.21 13.14 -10.83
C ALA A 132 32.42 11.83 -10.99
N VAL A 133 33.04 10.70 -10.67
CA VAL A 133 32.41 9.38 -10.74
C VAL A 133 31.96 9.01 -9.33
N LEU A 134 30.70 8.64 -9.18
CA LEU A 134 30.16 8.01 -7.98
C LEU A 134 29.05 7.07 -8.43
N ARG A 135 29.22 5.77 -8.21
CA ARG A 135 28.26 4.73 -8.60
C ARG A 135 28.56 3.44 -7.87
N PHE A 136 27.55 2.63 -7.64
CA PHE A 136 27.75 1.23 -7.31
C PHE A 136 27.91 0.39 -8.59
N ALA A 137 28.57 -0.76 -8.47
CA ALA A 137 28.75 -1.73 -9.54
C ALA A 137 28.22 -3.10 -9.11
N THR A 138 27.26 -3.63 -9.86
CA THR A 138 26.82 -5.03 -9.78
C THR A 138 27.63 -5.82 -10.80
N LYS A 139 28.61 -6.56 -10.30
CA LYS A 139 29.63 -7.26 -11.07
C LYS A 139 29.18 -8.68 -11.40
N HIS A 140 29.34 -9.05 -12.66
CA HIS A 140 29.11 -10.41 -13.13
C HIS A 140 30.34 -10.88 -13.88
N ARG A 141 30.81 -12.08 -13.56
CA ARG A 141 31.94 -12.72 -14.22
C ARG A 141 31.46 -13.97 -14.94
N ILE A 142 31.68 -14.00 -16.24
CA ILE A 142 31.41 -15.15 -17.10
C ILE A 142 32.75 -15.80 -17.41
N ASP A 143 32.92 -17.04 -16.97
CA ASP A 143 34.11 -17.83 -17.25
C ASP A 143 33.77 -18.91 -18.27
N CYS A 144 34.59 -19.00 -19.33
CA CYS A 144 34.55 -20.10 -20.28
C CYS A 144 35.91 -20.81 -20.31
N PRO A 145 35.98 -22.10 -19.94
CA PRO A 145 37.18 -22.91 -20.11
C PRO A 145 37.60 -23.03 -21.58
N ALA A 146 38.87 -23.35 -21.83
CA ALA A 146 39.36 -23.62 -23.18
C ALA A 146 38.53 -24.75 -23.82
N CYS A 147 37.89 -24.47 -24.95
CA CYS A 147 37.02 -25.42 -25.62
C CYS A 147 37.35 -25.50 -27.12
N PRO A 148 38.04 -26.58 -27.57
CA PRO A 148 38.53 -26.68 -28.95
C PRO A 148 37.47 -26.60 -30.06
N THR A 149 36.19 -26.83 -29.74
CA THR A 149 35.08 -26.90 -30.72
C THR A 149 33.76 -26.29 -30.20
N CYS A 150 33.81 -25.29 -29.32
CA CYS A 150 32.61 -24.63 -28.82
C CYS A 150 31.92 -23.77 -29.90
N PHE A 151 30.62 -23.96 -30.07
CA PHE A 151 29.71 -23.05 -30.77
C PHE A 151 28.38 -23.05 -30.01
N GLY A 152 27.60 -21.98 -30.10
CA GLY A 152 26.34 -21.88 -29.39
C GLY A 152 25.99 -20.46 -28.99
N HIS A 153 24.89 -20.31 -28.27
CA HIS A 153 24.40 -19.02 -27.79
C HIS A 153 24.13 -19.06 -26.30
N VAL A 154 24.44 -17.98 -25.60
CA VAL A 154 24.00 -17.75 -24.22
C VAL A 154 22.85 -16.75 -24.20
N TYR A 155 21.95 -16.94 -23.23
CA TYR A 155 20.85 -16.04 -22.96
C TYR A 155 20.96 -15.54 -21.52
N PHE A 156 20.73 -14.25 -21.33
CA PHE A 156 20.66 -13.65 -20.02
C PHE A 156 19.22 -13.38 -19.68
N LYS A 157 18.88 -13.60 -18.42
CA LYS A 157 17.57 -13.29 -17.87
C LYS A 157 17.72 -12.29 -16.74
N TYR A 158 16.93 -11.23 -16.81
CA TYR A 158 16.76 -10.24 -15.75
C TYR A 158 15.28 -10.18 -15.41
N LEU A 159 14.92 -10.50 -14.17
CA LEU A 159 13.54 -10.72 -13.74
C LEU A 159 12.80 -11.68 -14.68
N THR A 160 11.91 -11.20 -15.55
CA THR A 160 11.18 -12.02 -16.52
C THR A 160 11.66 -11.89 -17.96
N SER A 161 12.44 -10.86 -18.25
CA SER A 161 12.97 -10.58 -19.58
C SER A 161 14.12 -11.50 -19.91
N ILE A 162 14.16 -11.97 -21.15
CA ILE A 162 15.22 -12.80 -21.71
C ILE A 162 15.88 -12.01 -22.84
N SER A 163 17.21 -11.94 -22.82
CA SER A 163 17.98 -11.23 -23.82
C SER A 163 17.90 -11.91 -25.20
N PRO A 164 18.19 -11.19 -26.29
CA PRO A 164 18.59 -11.83 -27.53
C PRO A 164 19.77 -12.82 -27.33
N PRO A 165 19.91 -13.83 -28.21
CA PRO A 165 21.00 -14.80 -28.11
C PRO A 165 22.35 -14.14 -28.39
N VAL A 166 23.36 -14.47 -27.57
CA VAL A 166 24.75 -14.01 -27.78
C VAL A 166 25.62 -15.20 -28.16
N GLU A 167 26.19 -15.17 -29.36
CA GLU A 167 27.02 -16.25 -29.91
C GLU A 167 28.39 -16.33 -29.23
N ILE A 168 28.76 -17.51 -28.74
CA ILE A 168 29.88 -17.69 -27.80
C ILE A 168 31.28 -17.64 -28.45
N ASP A 169 31.40 -17.93 -29.74
CA ASP A 169 32.67 -18.02 -30.49
C ASP A 169 32.89 -16.85 -31.48
N SER A 170 31.90 -15.97 -31.59
CA SER A 170 31.91 -14.77 -32.43
C SER A 170 32.90 -13.70 -31.92
N LEU A 171 33.46 -12.91 -32.85
CA LEU A 171 34.21 -11.69 -32.51
C LEU A 171 33.23 -10.53 -32.26
N GLY A 172 33.58 -9.57 -31.41
CA GLY A 172 32.71 -8.44 -31.07
C GLY A 172 31.89 -8.66 -29.81
N LEU A 173 32.32 -9.58 -28.93
CA LEU A 173 31.58 -10.01 -27.75
C LEU A 173 31.15 -8.84 -26.87
N ALA A 174 32.07 -7.92 -26.56
CA ALA A 174 31.77 -6.83 -25.64
C ALA A 174 30.56 -6.00 -26.11
N SER A 175 30.47 -5.74 -27.41
CA SER A 175 29.36 -5.02 -28.03
C SER A 175 28.08 -5.87 -28.07
N ALA A 176 28.20 -7.15 -28.40
CA ALA A 176 27.07 -8.08 -28.46
C ALA A 176 26.43 -8.29 -27.09
N LEU A 177 27.22 -8.57 -26.04
CA LEU A 177 26.75 -8.70 -24.67
C LEU A 177 26.11 -7.41 -24.16
N ARG A 178 26.75 -6.26 -24.40
CA ARG A 178 26.21 -4.97 -23.99
C ARG A 178 24.83 -4.70 -24.63
N THR A 179 24.69 -4.99 -25.91
CA THR A 179 23.42 -4.83 -26.64
C THR A 179 22.36 -5.80 -26.10
N ALA A 180 22.70 -7.08 -25.96
CA ALA A 180 21.77 -8.09 -25.47
C ALA A 180 21.26 -7.79 -24.06
N ILE A 181 22.11 -7.28 -23.17
CA ILE A 181 21.72 -6.88 -21.82
C ILE A 181 20.84 -5.62 -21.84
N LEU A 182 21.16 -4.63 -22.69
CA LEU A 182 20.34 -3.42 -22.83
C LEU A 182 18.99 -3.68 -23.52
N ASP A 183 18.83 -4.80 -24.21
CA ASP A 183 17.55 -5.25 -24.79
C ASP A 183 16.64 -5.96 -23.78
N LEU A 184 17.10 -6.17 -22.53
CA LEU A 184 16.25 -6.71 -21.46
C LEU A 184 15.23 -5.64 -21.03
N GLU A 185 13.97 -5.83 -21.42
CA GLU A 185 12.88 -4.89 -21.15
C GLU A 185 12.74 -4.56 -19.66
N ASP A 186 12.74 -5.57 -18.79
CA ASP A 186 12.63 -5.38 -17.34
C ASP A 186 13.79 -4.58 -16.73
N LEU A 187 15.01 -4.73 -17.28
CA LEU A 187 16.19 -3.99 -16.79
C LEU A 187 16.08 -2.50 -17.14
N VAL A 188 15.61 -2.19 -18.35
CA VAL A 188 15.41 -0.81 -18.82
C VAL A 188 14.18 -0.19 -18.16
N ALA A 189 13.09 -0.95 -18.01
CA ALA A 189 11.84 -0.53 -17.39
C ALA A 189 11.97 -0.28 -15.88
N ALA A 190 12.89 -0.98 -15.20
CA ALA A 190 13.19 -0.76 -13.79
C ALA A 190 13.72 0.66 -13.49
N LYS A 191 14.15 1.42 -14.51
CA LYS A 191 14.56 2.83 -14.40
C LYS A 191 15.57 3.09 -13.28
N TRP A 192 16.52 2.17 -13.11
CA TRP A 192 17.63 2.34 -12.19
C TRP A 192 18.36 3.66 -12.49
N THR A 193 18.52 4.49 -11.46
CA THR A 193 19.12 5.81 -11.64
C THR A 193 20.57 5.68 -12.09
N ASN A 194 20.94 6.43 -13.13
CA ASN A 194 22.27 6.39 -13.76
C ASN A 194 22.72 4.99 -14.21
N LEU A 195 21.79 4.16 -14.71
CA LEU A 195 22.11 2.82 -15.22
C LEU A 195 23.08 2.88 -16.40
N GLU A 196 24.21 2.19 -16.29
CA GLU A 196 25.18 2.01 -17.37
C GLU A 196 25.65 0.56 -17.41
N VAL A 197 25.70 -0.05 -18.60
CA VAL A 197 26.23 -1.40 -18.83
C VAL A 197 27.61 -1.31 -19.45
N ASN A 198 28.59 -1.86 -18.74
CA ASN A 198 29.98 -1.96 -19.19
C ASN A 198 30.39 -3.43 -19.31
N VAL A 199 31.05 -3.79 -20.42
CA VAL A 199 31.53 -5.14 -20.66
C VAL A 199 33.02 -5.08 -20.99
N SER A 200 33.83 -5.80 -20.22
CA SER A 200 35.27 -5.92 -20.44
C SER A 200 35.67 -7.39 -20.54
N VAL A 201 36.38 -7.74 -21.62
CA VAL A 201 36.85 -9.11 -21.88
C VAL A 201 38.32 -9.21 -21.51
N SER A 202 38.69 -10.22 -20.75
CA SER A 202 40.09 -10.55 -20.46
C SER A 202 40.57 -11.70 -21.36
N GLY A 203 41.70 -11.50 -22.05
CA GLY A 203 42.26 -12.46 -23.01
C GLY A 203 42.66 -11.82 -24.34
N ALA A 204 43.30 -12.60 -25.23
CA ALA A 204 43.80 -12.12 -26.52
C ALA A 204 42.70 -11.94 -27.61
N TYR A 205 41.45 -12.33 -27.33
CA TYR A 205 40.37 -12.37 -28.31
C TYR A 205 39.06 -11.83 -27.72
N ASP A 206 38.33 -10.99 -28.47
CA ASP A 206 37.02 -10.42 -28.11
C ASP A 206 35.87 -11.41 -28.39
N ARG A 207 35.89 -12.57 -27.71
CA ARG A 207 34.93 -13.69 -27.83
C ARG A 207 34.70 -14.36 -26.47
N LEU A 208 33.52 -14.97 -26.26
CA LEU A 208 33.15 -15.53 -24.94
C LEU A 208 33.92 -16.80 -24.62
N CYS A 209 34.07 -17.68 -25.61
CA CYS A 209 34.79 -18.94 -25.52
C CYS A 209 35.85 -19.02 -26.63
N ASN A 210 37.00 -19.62 -26.30
CA ASN A 210 38.12 -19.76 -27.20
C ASN A 210 38.64 -21.21 -27.27
N THR A 211 39.25 -21.57 -28.39
CA THR A 211 39.71 -22.93 -28.67
C THR A 211 41.00 -23.32 -27.95
N ALA A 212 41.85 -22.35 -27.65
CA ALA A 212 43.17 -22.58 -27.06
C ALA A 212 43.27 -22.20 -25.57
N ASP A 213 42.54 -21.17 -25.15
CA ASP A 213 42.72 -20.55 -23.83
C ASP A 213 41.38 -20.37 -23.13
N ALA A 214 41.40 -20.45 -21.79
CA ALA A 214 40.27 -20.03 -20.99
C ALA A 214 40.08 -18.51 -21.07
N THR A 215 38.83 -18.07 -21.13
CA THR A 215 38.44 -16.67 -21.25
C THR A 215 37.58 -16.27 -20.05
N SER A 216 37.74 -15.04 -19.58
CA SER A 216 36.94 -14.46 -18.51
C SER A 216 36.39 -13.12 -18.97
N THR A 217 35.07 -12.96 -18.94
CA THR A 217 34.37 -11.73 -19.33
C THR A 217 33.68 -11.12 -18.13
N GLN A 218 33.95 -9.85 -17.88
CA GLN A 218 33.35 -9.07 -16.80
C GLN A 218 32.24 -8.19 -17.38
N VAL A 219 31.06 -8.28 -16.77
CA VAL A 219 29.88 -7.46 -17.07
C VAL A 219 29.52 -6.68 -15.81
N ASP A 220 29.65 -5.36 -15.87
CA ASP A 220 29.34 -4.47 -14.76
C ASP A 220 28.06 -3.68 -15.08
N LEU A 221 27.07 -3.80 -14.19
CA LEU A 221 25.89 -2.95 -14.20
C LEU A 221 26.11 -1.84 -13.17
N TYR A 222 26.33 -0.62 -13.65
CA TYR A 222 26.51 0.55 -12.80
C TYR A 222 25.19 1.22 -12.51
N SER A 223 24.97 1.67 -11.28
CA SER A 223 23.81 2.46 -10.88
C SER A 223 24.10 3.25 -9.60
N ASP A 224 23.20 4.15 -9.20
CA ASP A 224 23.16 4.69 -7.84
C ASP A 224 22.75 3.63 -6.80
N TYR A 225 22.23 2.47 -7.24
CA TYR A 225 21.89 1.33 -6.41
C TYR A 225 22.98 0.25 -6.46
N GLY A 226 23.38 -0.23 -5.29
CA GLY A 226 24.33 -1.32 -5.13
C GLY A 226 23.64 -2.68 -5.11
N ASN A 227 24.19 -3.63 -5.87
CA ASN A 227 23.64 -4.96 -6.05
C ASN A 227 22.16 -4.92 -6.47
N ILE A 228 21.88 -4.26 -7.61
CA ILE A 228 20.59 -4.42 -8.28
C ILE A 228 20.38 -5.92 -8.61
N PRO A 229 19.12 -6.40 -8.81
CA PRO A 229 18.86 -7.79 -9.14
C PRO A 229 19.83 -8.30 -10.21
N PHE A 230 20.56 -9.38 -9.91
CA PHE A 230 21.65 -9.82 -10.77
C PHE A 230 21.13 -10.54 -12.02
N LEU A 231 21.93 -10.54 -13.08
CA LEU A 231 21.65 -11.31 -14.28
C LEU A 231 21.75 -12.80 -13.97
N THR A 232 20.78 -13.56 -14.44
CA THR A 232 20.86 -15.03 -14.45
C THR A 232 21.22 -15.49 -15.85
N MET A 233 22.06 -16.52 -15.96
CA MET A 233 22.31 -17.19 -17.23
C MET A 233 21.30 -18.32 -17.36
N LEU A 234 20.51 -18.31 -18.43
CA LEU A 234 19.70 -19.47 -18.77
C LEU A 234 20.65 -20.47 -19.42
N ASP A 235 20.79 -21.64 -18.78
CA ASP A 235 21.78 -22.64 -19.16
C ASP A 235 21.63 -23.03 -20.64
N ALA A 236 22.70 -22.83 -21.40
CA ALA A 236 22.75 -23.12 -22.83
C ALA A 236 23.21 -24.56 -23.04
N SER A 237 22.42 -25.53 -22.59
CA SER A 237 22.63 -26.89 -23.07
C SER A 237 22.21 -26.96 -24.55
N TYR A 238 23.13 -27.27 -25.49
CA TYR A 238 23.11 -28.55 -26.23
C TYR A 238 24.21 -28.69 -27.33
N LEU A 239 24.88 -29.85 -27.24
CA LEU A 239 25.60 -30.71 -28.20
C LEU A 239 26.17 -30.11 -29.50
N VAL A 240 27.51 -30.16 -29.56
CA VAL A 240 28.32 -30.12 -30.77
C VAL A 240 27.91 -31.26 -31.71
N ALA A 241 27.86 -31.00 -33.02
CA ALA A 241 27.93 -32.08 -34.01
C ALA A 241 29.36 -32.68 -33.98
N GLY A 242 29.61 -33.62 -33.05
CA GLY A 242 30.86 -34.40 -32.97
C GLY A 242 31.70 -34.25 -31.70
N SER A 243 31.31 -33.48 -30.68
CA SER A 243 31.91 -33.56 -29.34
C SER A 243 30.99 -34.32 -28.38
N THR A 244 31.56 -34.99 -27.38
CA THR A 244 30.80 -35.69 -26.33
C THR A 244 30.44 -34.80 -25.14
N GLU A 245 30.91 -33.54 -25.07
CA GLU A 245 30.69 -32.68 -23.89
C GLU A 245 30.41 -31.20 -24.27
N PRO A 246 29.42 -30.53 -23.65
CA PRO A 246 29.12 -29.11 -23.84
C PRO A 246 30.17 -28.19 -23.19
N ALA A 247 30.29 -26.95 -23.67
CA ALA A 247 31.13 -25.94 -23.04
C ALA A 247 30.54 -25.54 -21.68
N ASN A 248 31.29 -25.72 -20.59
CA ASN A 248 30.85 -25.41 -19.23
C ASN A 248 31.05 -23.92 -18.94
N VAL A 249 30.16 -23.08 -19.46
CA VAL A 249 30.16 -21.63 -19.22
C VAL A 249 29.53 -21.37 -17.85
N THR A 250 30.24 -20.66 -16.97
CA THR A 250 29.74 -20.35 -15.63
C THR A 250 29.54 -18.86 -15.45
N LEU A 251 28.42 -18.46 -14.85
CA LEU A 251 28.15 -17.10 -14.40
C LEU A 251 28.31 -17.02 -12.89
N SER A 252 29.09 -16.06 -12.42
CA SER A 252 29.21 -15.69 -11.00
C SER A 252 28.94 -14.20 -10.82
N THR A 253 28.52 -13.80 -9.62
CA THR A 253 28.25 -12.40 -9.28
C THR A 253 28.72 -12.10 -7.85
N ASN A 254 28.96 -10.82 -7.56
CA ASN A 254 29.24 -10.31 -6.22
C ASN A 254 27.97 -10.16 -5.35
N ALA A 255 26.78 -10.28 -5.94
CA ALA A 255 25.51 -10.30 -5.22
C ALA A 255 25.21 -11.71 -4.69
N ALA A 256 24.74 -11.81 -3.44
CA ALA A 256 24.32 -13.09 -2.90
C ALA A 256 22.98 -13.51 -3.53
N ALA A 257 22.91 -14.75 -4.03
CA ALA A 257 21.71 -15.33 -4.64
C ALA A 257 20.84 -16.14 -3.65
N ASP A 258 21.29 -16.26 -2.40
CA ASP A 258 20.64 -17.10 -1.40
C ASP A 258 19.50 -16.33 -0.71
N GLN A 259 18.29 -16.90 -0.70
CA GLN A 259 17.13 -16.35 0.00
C GLN A 259 17.34 -16.37 1.51
N VAL A 260 17.07 -15.24 2.17
CA VAL A 260 17.18 -15.08 3.62
C VAL A 260 15.79 -15.19 4.24
N TYR A 261 15.61 -16.13 5.17
CA TYR A 261 14.37 -16.31 5.93
C TYR A 261 14.59 -15.94 7.39
N GLU A 262 13.59 -15.33 8.01
CA GLU A 262 13.62 -15.00 9.45
C GLU A 262 13.82 -16.28 10.27
N CYS A 263 14.82 -16.26 11.15
CA CYS A 263 15.25 -17.41 11.95
C CYS A 263 15.45 -18.69 11.12
N SER A 264 15.86 -18.56 9.85
CA SER A 264 16.02 -19.64 8.88
C SER A 264 14.80 -20.56 8.72
N ASN A 265 13.59 -20.10 9.08
CA ASN A 265 12.39 -20.94 9.27
C ASN A 265 12.57 -22.10 10.27
N GLN A 266 13.59 -22.04 11.12
CA GLN A 266 14.00 -23.05 12.09
C GLN A 266 13.95 -22.52 13.54
N GLY A 267 13.30 -21.38 13.74
CA GLY A 267 13.05 -20.79 15.05
C GLY A 267 11.95 -19.74 15.00
N ILE A 268 11.60 -19.19 16.17
CA ILE A 268 10.65 -18.09 16.30
C ILE A 268 11.42 -16.82 16.67
N CYS A 269 11.22 -15.75 15.91
CA CYS A 269 11.77 -14.44 16.25
C CYS A 269 10.98 -13.84 17.42
N ASP A 270 11.65 -13.52 18.52
CA ASP A 270 11.10 -12.60 19.51
C ASP A 270 11.34 -11.17 19.04
N TYR A 271 10.33 -10.55 18.43
CA TYR A 271 10.44 -9.19 17.90
C TYR A 271 10.73 -8.12 18.96
N SER A 272 10.51 -8.40 20.24
CA SER A 272 10.81 -7.44 21.31
C SER A 272 12.32 -7.39 21.63
N SER A 273 13.02 -8.51 21.45
CA SER A 273 14.46 -8.63 21.70
C SER A 273 15.29 -8.78 20.42
N GLY A 274 14.66 -9.08 19.28
CA GLY A 274 15.31 -9.40 18.00
C GLY A 274 16.01 -10.76 17.97
N GLN A 275 15.76 -11.63 18.96
CA GLN A 275 16.46 -12.92 19.09
C GLN A 275 15.62 -14.08 18.54
N CYS A 276 16.25 -15.02 17.83
CA CYS A 276 15.61 -16.25 17.41
C CYS A 276 15.65 -17.32 18.50
N GLN A 277 14.49 -17.86 18.84
CA GLN A 277 14.33 -19.06 19.65
C GLN A 277 14.31 -20.28 18.74
N CYS A 278 15.43 -20.99 18.66
CA CYS A 278 15.58 -22.13 17.75
C CYS A 278 14.78 -23.36 18.16
N PHE A 279 14.28 -24.10 17.17
CA PHE A 279 13.51 -25.32 17.40
C PHE A 279 14.38 -26.46 17.92
N GLN A 280 13.82 -27.24 18.84
CA GLN A 280 14.44 -28.43 19.41
C GLN A 280 13.38 -29.49 19.72
N THR A 281 13.71 -30.76 19.49
CA THR A 281 12.83 -31.90 19.77
C THR A 281 13.51 -32.88 20.70
N ILE A 282 12.81 -33.24 21.79
CA ILE A 282 13.28 -34.19 22.78
C ILE A 282 12.26 -35.31 22.90
N THR A 283 12.68 -36.55 22.61
CA THR A 283 11.86 -37.75 22.80
C THR A 283 12.61 -38.71 23.73
N ALA A 284 11.92 -39.20 24.78
CA ALA A 284 12.51 -40.11 25.77
C ALA A 284 13.85 -39.61 26.37
N GLY A 285 13.99 -38.30 26.55
CA GLY A 285 15.19 -37.67 27.14
C GLY A 285 16.38 -37.55 26.18
N LYS A 286 16.24 -37.86 24.88
CA LYS A 286 17.27 -37.65 23.86
C LYS A 286 16.83 -36.57 22.85
N ILE A 287 17.78 -35.71 22.46
CA ILE A 287 17.57 -34.68 21.43
C ILE A 287 17.53 -35.37 20.06
N LYS A 288 16.37 -35.30 19.37
CA LYS A 288 16.16 -35.90 18.04
C LYS A 288 16.72 -35.00 16.94
N TYR A 289 16.49 -33.70 17.06
CA TYR A 289 17.21 -32.66 16.34
C TYR A 289 17.13 -31.34 17.13
N ARG A 290 18.09 -30.46 16.88
CA ARG A 290 18.12 -29.10 17.40
C ARG A 290 18.77 -28.21 16.35
N THR A 291 18.16 -27.05 16.12
CA THR A 291 18.79 -25.99 15.35
C THR A 291 19.52 -25.03 16.30
N LEU A 292 20.67 -24.54 15.87
CA LEU A 292 21.52 -23.60 16.59
C LEU A 292 21.86 -22.44 15.65
N ALA A 293 22.42 -21.38 16.24
CA ALA A 293 23.03 -20.30 15.48
C ALA A 293 24.09 -20.84 14.51
N SER A 294 24.08 -20.35 13.28
CA SER A 294 25.07 -20.67 12.27
C SER A 294 26.17 -19.61 12.16
N ASP A 295 27.24 -19.93 11.45
CA ASP A 295 28.25 -18.98 10.97
C ASP A 295 27.92 -18.46 9.56
N GLY A 296 26.79 -18.87 8.99
CA GLY A 296 26.40 -18.56 7.62
C GLY A 296 27.20 -19.30 6.55
N ASN A 297 28.26 -20.03 6.90
CA ASN A 297 29.02 -20.92 6.02
C ASN A 297 28.61 -22.40 6.18
N GLY A 298 27.48 -22.63 6.86
CA GLY A 298 26.95 -23.96 7.12
C GLY A 298 27.45 -24.62 8.41
N ASN A 299 28.30 -23.96 9.21
CA ASN A 299 28.74 -24.48 10.50
C ASN A 299 27.99 -23.80 11.66
N ALA A 300 28.18 -24.33 12.87
CA ALA A 300 27.75 -23.65 14.08
C ALA A 300 28.46 -22.30 14.23
N GLY A 301 27.74 -21.26 14.63
CA GLY A 301 28.30 -19.92 14.78
C GLY A 301 27.45 -19.04 15.69
N LEU A 302 27.56 -17.72 15.49
CA LEU A 302 26.99 -16.71 16.39
C LEU A 302 25.92 -15.83 15.73
N LEU A 303 25.52 -16.10 14.48
CA LEU A 303 24.53 -15.28 13.76
C LEU A 303 23.14 -15.27 14.42
N GLY A 304 22.88 -16.17 15.37
CA GLY A 304 21.60 -16.23 16.08
C GLY A 304 20.41 -16.57 15.18
N ASP A 305 20.65 -17.25 14.06
CA ASP A 305 19.69 -17.39 12.95
C ASP A 305 19.03 -18.77 12.85
N CYS A 306 19.34 -19.69 13.78
CA CYS A 306 18.89 -21.09 13.75
C CYS A 306 19.27 -21.85 12.46
N GLY A 307 20.31 -21.41 11.75
CA GLY A 307 20.73 -21.97 10.47
C GLY A 307 21.62 -23.21 10.55
N PHE A 308 22.06 -23.64 11.74
CA PHE A 308 22.91 -24.82 11.92
C PHE A 308 22.13 -25.99 12.54
N ILE A 309 22.29 -27.20 12.00
CA ILE A 309 21.64 -28.41 12.52
C ILE A 309 22.67 -29.22 13.33
N ASP A 310 22.50 -29.27 14.65
CA ASP A 310 23.42 -29.91 15.62
C ASP A 310 23.33 -31.45 15.61
N ALA A 311 22.19 -32.00 15.15
CA ALA A 311 21.97 -33.45 15.04
C ALA A 311 21.23 -33.79 13.74
N PRO A 312 21.91 -34.38 12.73
CA PRO A 312 21.28 -34.70 11.44
C PRO A 312 20.33 -35.90 11.54
N VAL A 313 19.29 -35.89 10.71
CA VAL A 313 18.48 -37.07 10.42
C VAL A 313 19.31 -38.03 9.55
N THR A 314 19.96 -39.01 10.18
CA THR A 314 20.84 -39.95 9.45
C THR A 314 20.09 -41.09 8.76
N SER A 315 18.83 -41.32 9.13
CA SER A 315 17.96 -42.39 8.61
C SER A 315 16.48 -42.02 8.79
N CYS A 316 15.60 -42.56 7.94
CA CYS A 316 14.15 -42.39 8.06
C CYS A 316 13.53 -43.03 9.31
N LEU A 317 14.27 -43.95 9.93
CA LEU A 317 13.95 -44.55 11.23
C LEU A 317 15.16 -44.36 12.14
N LEU A 318 14.99 -43.64 13.24
CA LEU A 318 16.00 -43.47 14.29
C LEU A 318 15.53 -44.26 15.52
N ASP A 319 16.31 -45.24 15.97
CA ASP A 319 15.97 -46.14 17.10
C ASP A 319 14.57 -46.79 17.00
N GLY A 320 14.12 -47.10 15.77
CA GLY A 320 12.80 -47.71 15.50
C GLY A 320 11.62 -46.73 15.50
N VAL A 321 11.88 -45.42 15.63
CA VAL A 321 10.88 -44.36 15.59
C VAL A 321 10.93 -43.64 14.24
N ASP A 322 9.76 -43.43 13.63
CA ASP A 322 9.64 -42.65 12.40
C ASP A 322 10.11 -41.20 12.62
N VAL A 323 11.02 -40.76 11.77
CA VAL A 323 11.57 -39.41 11.87
C VAL A 323 10.54 -38.35 11.50
N CYS A 324 9.58 -38.67 10.64
CA CYS A 324 8.50 -37.74 10.27
C CYS A 324 7.34 -37.71 11.27
N ASN A 325 7.53 -38.33 12.46
CA ASN A 325 6.58 -38.34 13.56
C ASN A 325 5.19 -38.90 13.17
N GLY A 326 5.12 -39.79 12.18
CA GLY A 326 3.86 -40.30 11.63
C GLY A 326 3.02 -39.25 10.90
N ARG A 327 3.60 -38.09 10.59
CA ARG A 327 2.96 -36.91 10.01
C ARG A 327 3.55 -36.54 8.65
N GLY A 328 4.32 -37.44 8.06
CA GLY A 328 4.89 -37.29 6.73
C GLY A 328 5.49 -38.60 6.23
N VAL A 329 5.95 -38.58 4.99
CA VAL A 329 6.65 -39.69 4.35
C VAL A 329 8.13 -39.37 4.28
N CYS A 330 8.97 -40.23 4.85
CA CYS A 330 10.41 -40.11 4.67
C CYS A 330 10.85 -40.88 3.43
N SER A 331 11.62 -40.25 2.53
CA SER A 331 12.20 -40.93 1.36
C SER A 331 13.72 -40.94 1.38
N ASN A 332 14.31 -42.09 1.03
CA ASN A 332 15.74 -42.22 0.82
C ASN A 332 16.22 -41.53 -0.47
N SER A 333 15.34 -41.27 -1.44
CA SER A 333 15.68 -40.62 -2.71
C SER A 333 15.78 -39.09 -2.60
N THR A 334 15.17 -38.49 -1.57
CA THR A 334 15.21 -37.04 -1.29
C THR A 334 16.30 -36.68 -0.26
N GLY A 335 17.26 -37.58 -0.03
CA GLY A 335 18.30 -37.36 0.98
C GLY A 335 17.84 -37.59 2.42
N ARG A 336 16.79 -38.40 2.64
CA ARG A 336 16.22 -38.73 3.98
C ARG A 336 15.51 -37.53 4.63
N VAL A 337 14.82 -36.75 3.79
CA VAL A 337 13.98 -35.61 4.18
C VAL A 337 12.52 -36.04 4.25
N CYS A 338 11.79 -35.49 5.21
CA CYS A 338 10.36 -35.74 5.39
C CYS A 338 9.50 -34.87 4.46
N ASP A 339 8.64 -35.49 3.66
CA ASP A 339 7.51 -34.83 3.00
C ASP A 339 6.31 -34.85 3.93
N CYS A 340 5.97 -33.68 4.48
CA CYS A 340 4.91 -33.57 5.48
C CYS A 340 3.51 -33.68 4.89
N PHE A 341 2.62 -34.35 5.62
CA PHE A 341 1.19 -34.33 5.31
C PHE A 341 0.62 -32.92 5.50
N GLU A 342 -0.51 -32.67 4.85
CA GLU A 342 -1.21 -31.38 4.93
C GLU A 342 -1.42 -30.93 6.39
N GLY A 343 -1.16 -29.65 6.65
CA GLY A 343 -1.25 -29.08 8.00
C GLY A 343 -0.01 -29.32 8.87
N PHE A 344 1.04 -29.98 8.36
CA PHE A 344 2.31 -30.16 9.04
C PHE A 344 3.48 -29.58 8.25
N ALA A 345 4.53 -29.19 8.97
CA ALA A 345 5.70 -28.53 8.43
C ALA A 345 6.96 -28.85 9.24
N GLY A 346 8.10 -28.34 8.79
CA GLY A 346 9.40 -28.54 9.41
C GLY A 346 10.08 -29.84 8.98
N LEU A 347 11.35 -29.99 9.34
CA LEU A 347 12.21 -31.10 8.88
C LEU A 347 11.72 -32.49 9.30
N THR A 348 10.91 -32.57 10.34
CA THR A 348 10.38 -33.83 10.92
C THR A 348 8.86 -33.87 10.97
N CYS A 349 8.16 -32.91 10.34
CA CYS A 349 6.70 -32.81 10.32
C CYS A 349 6.02 -32.73 11.70
N GLU A 350 6.75 -32.31 12.72
CA GLU A 350 6.20 -32.07 14.06
C GLU A 350 5.53 -30.70 14.17
N LEU A 351 5.94 -29.73 13.35
CA LEU A 351 5.38 -28.38 13.38
C LEU A 351 4.07 -28.39 12.60
N ARG A 352 3.19 -27.44 12.93
CA ARG A 352 1.98 -27.16 12.17
C ARG A 352 2.27 -26.16 11.06
N ALA A 353 1.72 -26.44 9.88
CA ALA A 353 1.62 -25.44 8.83
C ALA A 353 0.51 -24.44 9.21
N CYS A 354 0.75 -23.15 8.97
CA CYS A 354 -0.28 -22.13 9.14
C CYS A 354 -1.04 -21.90 7.84
N PRO A 355 -2.30 -21.42 7.92
CA PRO A 355 -3.04 -20.94 6.77
C PRO A 355 -2.21 -19.97 5.94
N VAL A 356 -2.26 -20.16 4.62
CA VAL A 356 -1.65 -19.25 3.66
C VAL A 356 -2.74 -18.37 3.06
N GLY A 357 -2.40 -17.12 2.83
CA GLY A 357 -3.24 -16.17 2.11
C GLY A 357 -2.35 -15.28 1.26
N ARG A 358 -2.92 -14.59 0.28
CA ARG A 358 -2.19 -13.59 -0.52
C ARG A 358 -1.46 -12.61 0.39
N ALA A 359 -0.19 -12.33 0.16
CA ALA A 359 0.59 -11.44 1.00
C ALA A 359 0.04 -10.02 0.91
N TRP A 360 0.00 -9.29 2.05
CA TRP A 360 -0.32 -7.86 2.02
C TRP A 360 0.83 -7.04 1.44
N PHE A 361 2.05 -7.46 1.76
CA PHE A 361 3.29 -6.87 1.29
C PHE A 361 4.26 -8.00 0.97
N ASP A 362 4.79 -7.99 -0.24
CA ASP A 362 5.84 -8.87 -0.72
C ASP A 362 6.63 -8.18 -1.83
N GLU A 363 7.82 -8.70 -2.11
CA GLU A 363 8.61 -8.24 -3.23
C GLU A 363 8.00 -8.80 -4.53
N PRO A 364 7.71 -7.95 -5.54
CA PRO A 364 7.11 -8.41 -6.78
C PRO A 364 8.04 -9.40 -7.49
N THR A 365 7.49 -10.50 -7.97
CA THR A 365 8.26 -11.56 -8.65
C THR A 365 8.32 -11.35 -10.17
N SER A 366 7.44 -10.52 -10.74
CA SER A 366 7.51 -10.02 -12.11
C SER A 366 6.73 -8.72 -12.31
N GLY A 367 6.83 -8.11 -13.50
CA GLY A 367 5.84 -7.13 -13.95
C GLY A 367 4.42 -7.71 -13.81
N ASP A 368 3.53 -6.95 -13.16
CA ASP A 368 2.15 -7.31 -12.81
C ASP A 368 1.95 -8.55 -11.90
N THR A 369 3.00 -9.16 -11.34
CA THR A 369 2.89 -10.30 -10.41
C THR A 369 3.48 -9.97 -9.03
N ALA A 370 2.59 -9.88 -8.05
CA ALA A 370 2.88 -9.70 -6.62
C ALA A 370 1.77 -10.36 -5.79
N HIS A 371 1.86 -10.28 -4.47
CA HIS A 371 0.92 -10.85 -3.50
C HIS A 371 0.85 -12.38 -3.53
N ASP A 372 2.01 -13.03 -3.47
CA ASP A 372 2.15 -14.49 -3.35
C ASP A 372 1.42 -15.04 -2.11
N PHE A 373 1.05 -16.31 -2.14
CA PHE A 373 0.39 -16.96 -1.00
C PHE A 373 1.42 -17.32 0.07
N LEU A 374 1.46 -16.51 1.13
CA LEU A 374 2.38 -16.68 2.24
C LEU A 374 1.64 -17.07 3.53
N PRO A 375 2.29 -17.82 4.44
CA PRO A 375 1.75 -18.09 5.77
C PRO A 375 1.35 -16.80 6.46
N CYS A 376 0.14 -16.77 6.99
CA CYS A 376 -0.41 -15.60 7.67
C CYS A 376 -0.38 -14.31 6.81
N SER A 377 -0.42 -14.42 5.47
CA SER A 377 -0.44 -13.29 4.53
C SER A 377 0.68 -12.26 4.74
N ASN A 378 1.81 -12.70 5.32
CA ASN A 378 2.88 -11.83 5.78
C ASN A 378 2.42 -10.73 6.76
N MET A 379 1.31 -10.97 7.46
CA MET A 379 0.61 -10.01 8.32
C MET A 379 0.15 -10.62 9.66
N GLY A 380 0.84 -11.68 10.05
CA GLY A 380 0.67 -12.32 11.35
C GLY A 380 1.80 -13.27 11.64
N GLU A 381 1.91 -13.64 12.90
CA GLU A 381 2.89 -14.61 13.38
C GLU A 381 2.27 -16.01 13.34
N CYS A 382 2.90 -16.93 12.64
CA CYS A 382 2.47 -18.32 12.59
C CYS A 382 2.86 -19.05 13.89
N ASN A 383 1.88 -19.44 14.71
CA ASN A 383 2.15 -20.34 15.83
C ASN A 383 2.35 -21.77 15.30
N LYS A 384 3.60 -22.20 15.17
CA LYS A 384 3.98 -23.53 14.67
C LYS A 384 3.58 -24.70 15.58
N GLY A 385 3.17 -24.45 16.82
CA GLY A 385 2.63 -25.49 17.71
C GLY A 385 1.14 -25.77 17.44
N THR A 386 0.36 -24.74 17.12
CA THR A 386 -1.10 -24.84 16.91
C THR A 386 -1.53 -24.79 15.45
N GLY A 387 -0.72 -24.19 14.58
CA GLY A 387 -1.06 -23.89 13.18
C GLY A 387 -1.94 -22.65 13.02
N VAL A 388 -2.06 -21.81 14.06
CA VAL A 388 -2.93 -20.63 14.04
C VAL A 388 -2.10 -19.37 13.88
N CYS A 389 -2.54 -18.47 12.99
CA CYS A 389 -1.93 -17.15 12.83
C CYS A 389 -2.38 -16.18 13.92
N LYS A 390 -1.41 -15.50 14.55
CA LYS A 390 -1.66 -14.35 15.43
C LYS A 390 -1.50 -13.09 14.60
N CYS A 391 -2.61 -12.47 14.21
CA CYS A 391 -2.61 -11.33 13.31
C CYS A 391 -2.08 -10.07 13.98
N ARG A 392 -1.43 -9.21 13.17
CA ARG A 392 -1.07 -7.85 13.60
C ARG A 392 -2.33 -7.02 13.82
N VAL A 393 -2.21 -5.96 14.61
CA VAL A 393 -3.34 -5.05 14.90
C VAL A 393 -3.91 -4.49 13.60
N GLY A 394 -5.25 -4.51 13.48
CA GLY A 394 -5.97 -4.11 12.26
C GLY A 394 -6.11 -5.20 11.20
N TYR A 395 -5.61 -6.42 11.47
CA TYR A 395 -5.76 -7.56 10.57
C TYR A 395 -6.45 -8.73 11.27
N SER A 396 -7.21 -9.49 10.50
CA SER A 396 -8.02 -10.61 10.96
C SER A 396 -8.12 -11.70 9.88
N GLY A 397 -8.90 -12.74 10.16
CA GLY A 397 -9.00 -13.92 9.31
C GLY A 397 -8.00 -15.03 9.67
N PRO A 398 -8.24 -16.28 9.22
CA PRO A 398 -7.39 -17.41 9.56
C PRO A 398 -5.93 -17.26 9.11
N ALA A 399 -5.71 -16.54 8.02
CA ALA A 399 -4.39 -16.23 7.47
C ALA A 399 -4.01 -14.76 7.65
N CYS A 400 -4.69 -13.99 8.52
CA CYS A 400 -4.45 -12.53 8.65
C CYS A 400 -4.62 -11.80 7.31
N ASP A 401 -5.49 -12.33 6.48
CA ASP A 401 -5.72 -11.96 5.10
C ASP A 401 -6.85 -10.95 4.95
N ILE A 402 -7.44 -10.51 6.05
CA ILE A 402 -8.49 -9.51 6.10
C ILE A 402 -7.93 -8.28 6.81
N ARG A 403 -8.03 -7.12 6.17
CA ARG A 403 -7.87 -5.85 6.86
C ARG A 403 -9.21 -5.55 7.50
N ASP A 404 -9.23 -5.73 8.81
CA ASP A 404 -10.46 -5.68 9.58
C ASP A 404 -11.00 -4.26 9.61
N CYS A 405 -12.30 -4.13 9.87
CA CYS A 405 -12.83 -2.83 10.18
C CYS A 405 -12.18 -2.27 11.42
N ASP A 406 -12.04 -0.97 11.38
CA ASP A 406 -11.59 -0.15 12.46
C ASP A 406 -12.39 -0.37 13.76
N ARG A 407 -11.67 -0.29 14.89
CA ARG A 407 -12.18 -0.62 16.22
C ARG A 407 -11.96 0.54 17.18
N ASP A 408 -12.90 0.73 18.08
CA ASP A 408 -12.80 1.71 19.16
C ASP A 408 -11.79 1.27 20.25
N GLU A 409 -11.63 2.10 21.29
CA GLU A 409 -10.76 1.83 22.43
C GLU A 409 -11.13 0.56 23.23
N ASN A 410 -12.35 0.04 23.03
CA ASN A 410 -12.85 -1.19 23.64
C ASN A 410 -12.77 -2.39 22.68
N TYR A 411 -12.06 -2.26 21.57
CA TYR A 411 -11.88 -3.27 20.51
C TYR A 411 -13.19 -3.69 19.81
N VAL A 412 -14.21 -2.82 19.84
CA VAL A 412 -15.49 -3.04 19.16
C VAL A 412 -15.42 -2.50 17.74
N SER A 413 -15.69 -3.35 16.75
CA SER A 413 -15.69 -2.96 15.34
C SER A 413 -16.77 -1.91 15.06
N CYS A 414 -16.38 -0.85 14.36
CA CYS A 414 -17.23 0.30 14.02
C CYS A 414 -17.98 0.88 15.23
N SER A 415 -17.32 0.87 16.41
CA SER A 415 -17.85 1.33 17.70
C SER A 415 -19.17 0.65 18.11
N GLY A 416 -19.51 -0.49 17.49
CA GLY A 416 -20.80 -1.16 17.68
C GLY A 416 -22.01 -0.41 17.10
N ILE A 417 -21.76 0.68 16.36
CA ILE A 417 -22.76 1.57 15.78
C ILE A 417 -22.81 1.39 14.26
N GLY A 418 -21.64 1.33 13.64
CA GLY A 418 -21.50 1.13 12.21
C GLY A 418 -21.61 -0.33 11.78
N THR A 419 -21.78 -0.52 10.47
CA THR A 419 -21.71 -1.84 9.84
C THR A 419 -20.36 -2.01 9.17
N CYS A 420 -19.66 -3.09 9.48
CA CYS A 420 -18.42 -3.44 8.81
C CYS A 420 -18.73 -4.11 7.46
N VAL A 421 -18.23 -3.55 6.36
CA VAL A 421 -18.40 -4.13 5.02
C VAL A 421 -17.07 -4.14 4.25
N ASN A 422 -16.93 -5.05 3.30
CA ASN A 422 -15.79 -5.02 2.39
C ASN A 422 -15.98 -3.98 1.27
N THR A 423 -14.89 -3.61 0.61
CA THR A 423 -14.89 -2.63 -0.50
C THR A 423 -15.84 -3.00 -1.63
N ALA A 424 -15.95 -4.28 -2.00
CA ALA A 424 -16.86 -4.71 -3.05
C ALA A 424 -18.33 -4.42 -2.67
N ALA A 425 -18.72 -4.71 -1.43
CA ALA A 425 -20.05 -4.41 -0.90
C ALA A 425 -20.29 -2.90 -0.82
N LEU A 426 -19.29 -2.12 -0.37
CA LEU A 426 -19.35 -0.67 -0.33
C LEU A 426 -19.63 -0.07 -1.72
N PHE A 427 -18.93 -0.54 -2.77
CA PHE A 427 -19.18 -0.06 -4.14
C PHE A 427 -20.59 -0.44 -4.63
N THR A 428 -21.00 -1.69 -4.39
CA THR A 428 -22.33 -2.18 -4.75
C THR A 428 -23.44 -1.32 -4.14
N MET A 429 -23.24 -0.86 -2.90
CA MET A 429 -24.16 0.02 -2.19
C MET A 429 -24.37 1.39 -2.86
N PHE A 430 -23.40 1.88 -3.63
CA PHE A 430 -23.51 3.11 -4.43
C PHE A 430 -23.91 2.86 -5.89
N GLY A 431 -24.35 1.64 -6.23
CA GLY A 431 -24.64 1.27 -7.62
C GLY A 431 -23.38 1.20 -8.50
N LEU A 432 -22.20 1.13 -7.88
CA LEU A 432 -20.91 1.05 -8.56
C LEU A 432 -20.38 -0.39 -8.49
N SER A 433 -19.54 -0.75 -9.46
CA SER A 433 -18.75 -1.99 -9.38
C SER A 433 -17.29 -1.63 -9.17
N TYR A 434 -16.66 -2.20 -8.14
CA TYR A 434 -15.23 -2.05 -7.93
C TYR A 434 -14.46 -2.55 -9.16
N GLY A 435 -13.52 -1.77 -9.67
CA GLY A 435 -12.73 -2.10 -10.88
C GLY A 435 -13.43 -1.86 -12.23
N ASN A 436 -14.64 -1.29 -12.28
CA ASN A 436 -15.34 -0.97 -13.54
C ASN A 436 -15.13 0.49 -14.01
N VAL A 437 -14.01 1.11 -13.64
CA VAL A 437 -13.64 2.43 -14.17
C VAL A 437 -12.81 2.21 -15.43
N THR A 438 -13.41 2.51 -16.59
CA THR A 438 -12.74 2.53 -17.89
C THR A 438 -11.76 3.71 -17.94
N THR A 439 -10.62 3.55 -17.30
CA THR A 439 -9.42 4.36 -17.54
C THR A 439 -8.31 3.41 -17.94
N ASP A 440 -7.38 3.83 -18.79
CA ASP A 440 -6.28 3.01 -19.36
C ASP A 440 -5.38 2.31 -18.32
N TYR A 441 -5.64 2.49 -17.02
CA TYR A 441 -4.89 1.92 -15.90
C TYR A 441 -5.61 0.83 -15.09
N ILE A 442 -6.90 0.56 -15.36
CA ILE A 442 -7.67 -0.46 -14.64
C ILE A 442 -8.22 -1.44 -15.68
N LYS A 443 -7.58 -2.61 -15.83
CA LYS A 443 -8.03 -3.64 -16.76
C LYS A 443 -9.36 -4.23 -16.27
N PRO A 444 -10.47 -4.09 -17.02
CA PRO A 444 -11.72 -4.76 -16.69
C PRO A 444 -11.49 -6.27 -16.74
N GLY A 445 -11.78 -6.97 -15.63
CA GLY A 445 -11.62 -8.43 -15.53
C GLY A 445 -10.32 -8.93 -14.89
N GLY A 446 -9.46 -8.04 -14.37
CA GLY A 446 -8.39 -8.43 -13.44
C GLY A 446 -8.97 -8.82 -12.08
N ASN A 447 -8.36 -9.80 -11.40
CA ASN A 447 -8.82 -10.23 -10.07
C ASN A 447 -8.65 -9.09 -9.05
N ASN A 448 -9.75 -8.41 -8.71
CA ASN A 448 -9.86 -7.38 -7.66
C ASN A 448 -9.67 -7.97 -6.25
N TRP A 449 -8.53 -8.62 -6.01
CA TRP A 449 -8.28 -9.44 -4.83
C TRP A 449 -8.39 -8.64 -3.52
N ASP A 450 -8.15 -7.34 -3.58
CA ASP A 450 -8.22 -6.37 -2.47
C ASP A 450 -9.66 -6.02 -2.09
N ALA A 451 -10.58 -6.05 -3.05
CA ALA A 451 -11.98 -5.62 -2.88
C ALA A 451 -12.74 -6.40 -1.79
N TYR A 452 -12.36 -7.67 -1.57
CA TYR A 452 -12.97 -8.54 -0.57
C TYR A 452 -12.16 -8.66 0.72
N ARG A 453 -10.96 -8.06 0.76
CA ARG A 453 -10.03 -8.17 1.89
C ARG A 453 -9.94 -6.88 2.68
N TRP A 454 -10.17 -5.74 2.04
CA TRP A 454 -10.31 -4.45 2.70
C TRP A 454 -11.72 -4.26 3.22
N HIS A 455 -11.83 -3.95 4.51
CA HIS A 455 -13.10 -3.64 5.15
C HIS A 455 -13.13 -2.21 5.68
N HIS A 456 -14.32 -1.62 5.65
CA HIS A 456 -14.59 -0.25 6.01
C HIS A 456 -15.80 -0.18 6.94
N CYS A 457 -15.76 0.76 7.88
CA CYS A 457 -16.92 1.08 8.69
C CYS A 457 -17.87 1.99 7.92
N ILE A 458 -19.11 1.54 7.81
CA ILE A 458 -20.20 2.36 7.32
C ILE A 458 -21.01 2.84 8.51
N CYS A 459 -21.04 4.15 8.69
CA CYS A 459 -21.75 4.77 9.79
C CYS A 459 -23.22 4.99 9.43
N PRO A 460 -24.15 4.80 10.39
CA PRO A 460 -25.56 5.04 10.14
C PRO A 460 -25.89 6.54 10.13
N ALA A 461 -26.70 6.97 9.16
CA ALA A 461 -27.37 8.27 9.19
C ALA A 461 -28.59 8.25 10.13
N SER A 462 -29.13 9.45 10.39
CA SER A 462 -30.22 9.71 11.32
C SER A 462 -31.61 9.27 10.85
N VAL A 463 -31.75 8.63 9.68
CA VAL A 463 -33.05 8.15 9.16
C VAL A 463 -33.32 6.70 9.55
N GLY A 464 -34.59 6.38 9.85
CA GLY A 464 -35.06 5.05 10.25
C GLY A 464 -34.93 3.94 9.18
N ALA A 465 -34.25 4.22 8.07
CA ALA A 465 -34.03 3.31 6.95
C ALA A 465 -32.66 2.58 6.99
N GLY A 466 -31.82 2.82 8.00
CA GLY A 466 -30.53 2.10 8.12
C GLY A 466 -29.53 2.40 6.99
N LEU A 467 -29.60 3.58 6.38
CA LEU A 467 -28.73 4.00 5.27
C LEU A 467 -27.67 5.02 5.73
N PHE A 468 -26.57 5.05 4.97
CA PHE A 468 -25.25 5.68 5.14
C PHE A 468 -25.25 7.12 5.65
N SER A 469 -24.35 7.46 6.57
CA SER A 469 -23.89 8.84 6.79
C SER A 469 -22.58 9.08 6.02
N ASP A 470 -22.60 10.05 5.12
CA ASP A 470 -21.39 10.57 4.47
C ASP A 470 -20.71 11.60 5.39
N GLN A 471 -19.40 11.47 5.56
CA GLN A 471 -18.53 12.41 6.27
C GLN A 471 -18.64 13.84 5.70
N TYR A 472 -18.90 13.98 4.39
CA TYR A 472 -18.97 15.27 3.70
C TYR A 472 -20.36 15.89 3.69
N ARG A 473 -21.44 15.14 3.96
CA ARG A 473 -22.83 15.65 4.03
C ARG A 473 -23.68 14.78 4.96
N PRO A 474 -23.49 14.90 6.29
CA PRO A 474 -24.33 14.16 7.22
C PRO A 474 -25.79 14.56 7.03
N ALA A 475 -26.69 13.57 7.07
CA ALA A 475 -28.13 13.80 7.02
C ALA A 475 -28.51 14.92 8.00
N VAL A 476 -28.98 16.03 7.44
CA VAL A 476 -29.39 17.20 8.20
C VAL A 476 -30.85 16.96 8.54
N GLY A 477 -31.14 16.76 9.82
CA GLY A 477 -32.47 16.26 10.21
C GLY A 477 -33.61 17.20 9.83
N PRO A 478 -34.80 16.61 9.56
CA PRO A 478 -36.00 17.11 10.21
C PRO A 478 -36.79 15.96 10.88
N ASN A 479 -37.28 16.17 12.10
CA ASN A 479 -38.36 15.35 12.62
C ASN A 479 -39.67 16.13 12.56
N ALA A 480 -40.32 16.12 11.39
CA ALA A 480 -41.76 16.31 11.33
C ALA A 480 -42.45 14.93 11.26
N LEU A 481 -42.53 14.27 12.42
CA LEU A 481 -43.51 13.23 12.78
C LEU A 481 -43.76 12.06 11.79
N ILE A 482 -43.23 10.87 12.08
CA ILE A 482 -43.94 9.61 11.82
C ILE A 482 -44.42 9.09 13.18
N SER A 483 -45.73 8.88 13.34
CA SER A 483 -46.39 8.20 14.49
C SER A 483 -46.55 8.95 15.84
N GLY A 484 -46.71 10.28 15.85
CA GLY A 484 -47.44 10.95 16.95
C GLY A 484 -46.71 11.23 18.28
N ARG A 485 -45.36 11.22 18.32
CA ARG A 485 -44.51 11.84 19.37
C ARG A 485 -43.16 12.24 18.73
N ALA A 486 -42.52 13.38 18.97
CA ALA A 486 -42.83 14.61 19.69
C ALA A 486 -42.17 15.81 18.96
N ALA A 487 -42.79 16.98 19.07
CA ALA A 487 -42.18 18.27 18.82
C ALA A 487 -41.03 18.51 19.81
N GLY A 488 -39.89 19.04 19.33
CA GLY A 488 -38.83 19.62 20.17
C GLY A 488 -37.50 18.87 20.27
N ALA A 489 -37.29 17.73 19.60
CA ALA A 489 -35.97 17.11 19.56
C ALA A 489 -35.07 17.80 18.52
N LEU A 490 -33.91 18.29 18.95
CA LEU A 490 -32.85 18.76 18.05
C LEU A 490 -32.50 17.63 17.06
N PRO A 491 -32.30 17.93 15.76
CA PRO A 491 -31.88 16.91 14.80
C PRO A 491 -30.51 16.37 15.22
N LEU A 492 -30.44 15.12 15.69
CA LEU A 492 -29.18 14.43 15.90
C LEU A 492 -28.68 13.99 14.53
N ALA A 493 -27.70 14.71 13.99
CA ALA A 493 -27.00 14.24 12.80
C ALA A 493 -26.35 12.89 13.13
N GLY A 494 -26.28 12.00 12.12
CA GLY A 494 -25.85 10.61 12.27
C GLY A 494 -24.43 10.43 12.81
N TRP A 495 -23.88 9.24 12.67
CA TRP A 495 -22.52 8.95 13.15
C TRP A 495 -21.50 9.14 12.04
N GLY A 496 -20.24 9.34 12.37
CA GLY A 496 -19.17 9.56 11.42
C GLY A 496 -17.82 9.25 12.04
N ASN A 497 -16.76 9.73 11.40
CA ASN A 497 -15.38 9.28 11.62
C ASN A 497 -15.13 7.88 11.06
N TRP A 498 -13.86 7.49 10.99
CA TRP A 498 -13.41 6.22 10.40
C TRP A 498 -13.93 4.97 11.13
N ASP A 499 -14.32 5.09 12.40
CA ASP A 499 -14.80 4.01 13.27
C ASP A 499 -16.25 4.21 13.76
N CYS A 500 -16.97 5.22 13.26
CA CYS A 500 -18.33 5.57 13.68
C CYS A 500 -18.48 5.95 15.16
N SER A 501 -17.40 6.35 15.85
CA SER A 501 -17.43 6.72 17.27
C SER A 501 -17.95 8.14 17.53
N LEU A 502 -17.98 9.00 16.50
CA LEU A 502 -18.30 10.41 16.65
C LEU A 502 -19.64 10.75 16.01
N ARG A 503 -20.40 11.65 16.62
CA ARG A 503 -21.58 12.22 15.97
C ARG A 503 -21.24 13.35 15.02
N HIS A 504 -22.01 13.43 13.96
CA HIS A 504 -22.12 14.63 13.17
C HIS A 504 -22.95 15.68 13.91
N CYS A 505 -22.80 16.95 13.51
CA CYS A 505 -23.68 18.02 13.97
C CYS A 505 -24.46 18.62 12.81
N PRO A 506 -25.60 19.29 13.12
CA PRO A 506 -26.34 20.06 12.15
C PRO A 506 -25.46 21.06 11.41
N ARG A 507 -25.78 21.28 10.15
CA ARG A 507 -25.13 22.29 9.32
C ARG A 507 -26.00 23.53 9.20
N GLY A 508 -25.36 24.66 9.00
CA GLY A 508 -25.98 25.96 8.88
C GLY A 508 -25.24 26.83 7.88
N HIS A 509 -25.85 27.95 7.55
CA HIS A 509 -25.26 28.95 6.66
C HIS A 509 -24.35 29.93 7.40
N THR A 510 -23.37 30.50 6.70
CA THR A 510 -22.53 31.59 7.25
C THR A 510 -23.09 32.99 7.00
N SER A 511 -24.23 33.11 6.31
CA SER A 511 -24.82 34.43 6.05
C SER A 511 -25.27 35.07 7.38
N ASN A 512 -24.72 36.25 7.68
CA ASN A 512 -24.98 36.93 8.93
C ASN A 512 -25.88 38.16 8.70
N ARG A 513 -26.78 38.40 9.65
CA ARG A 513 -27.64 39.58 9.65
C ARG A 513 -26.86 40.91 9.77
N ARG A 514 -25.60 40.88 10.26
CA ARG A 514 -24.77 42.08 10.43
C ARG A 514 -24.27 42.68 9.11
N TYR A 515 -24.18 41.91 8.04
CA TYR A 515 -23.70 42.36 6.71
C TYR A 515 -24.78 42.36 5.61
N GLY A 516 -26.05 42.11 5.93
CA GLY A 516 -27.16 42.24 4.98
C GLY A 516 -27.23 41.17 3.89
N ILE A 517 -26.58 40.01 4.08
CA ILE A 517 -26.59 38.90 3.12
C ILE A 517 -27.70 37.94 3.52
N TYR A 518 -28.70 37.77 2.65
CA TYR A 518 -29.78 36.80 2.80
C TYR A 518 -29.32 35.42 2.29
N ALA A 519 -29.60 34.34 3.03
CA ALA A 519 -29.46 32.98 2.51
C ALA A 519 -30.66 32.67 1.61
N ALA A 520 -30.51 32.86 0.31
CA ALA A 520 -31.43 32.29 -0.67
C ALA A 520 -31.29 30.76 -0.62
N LYS A 521 -32.42 30.07 -0.52
CA LYS A 521 -32.50 28.61 -0.59
C LYS A 521 -32.51 28.16 -2.04
N GLU A 522 -31.94 27.00 -2.31
CA GLU A 522 -32.01 26.38 -3.62
C GLU A 522 -33.46 25.99 -3.94
N VAL A 523 -33.92 26.30 -5.14
CA VAL A 523 -35.23 25.87 -5.67
C VAL A 523 -35.05 25.30 -7.07
N GLN A 524 -35.45 24.04 -7.24
CA GLN A 524 -35.44 23.36 -8.53
C GLN A 524 -36.88 23.02 -8.94
N ARG A 525 -37.23 23.19 -10.22
CA ARG A 525 -38.52 22.77 -10.78
C ARG A 525 -38.32 21.49 -11.58
N VAL A 526 -39.19 20.51 -11.34
CA VAL A 526 -39.30 19.27 -12.09
C VAL A 526 -40.54 19.36 -12.97
N VAL A 527 -40.34 19.17 -14.26
CA VAL A 527 -41.39 19.14 -15.28
C VAL A 527 -41.46 17.72 -15.82
N CYS A 528 -42.57 17.04 -15.54
CA CYS A 528 -42.84 15.68 -16.00
C CYS A 528 -44.07 15.69 -16.92
N GLY A 529 -43.81 15.82 -18.23
CA GLY A 529 -44.86 15.82 -19.25
C GLY A 529 -45.14 14.40 -19.76
N LEU A 530 -46.42 14.04 -19.84
CA LEU A 530 -46.87 12.75 -20.36
C LEU A 530 -47.47 12.91 -21.77
N SER A 531 -47.22 11.97 -22.67
CA SER A 531 -47.83 12.01 -24.02
C SER A 531 -49.27 11.49 -24.05
N GLU A 532 -49.62 10.61 -23.12
CA GLU A 532 -50.96 10.02 -22.91
C GLU A 532 -51.17 9.77 -21.41
N GLU A 533 -52.41 9.49 -20.98
CA GLU A 533 -52.66 9.07 -19.60
C GLU A 533 -51.98 7.72 -19.33
N VAL A 534 -51.13 7.68 -18.30
CA VAL A 534 -50.36 6.50 -17.86
C VAL A 534 -50.96 5.87 -16.62
N ASP A 535 -50.55 4.63 -16.32
CA ASP A 535 -51.09 3.88 -15.19
C ASP A 535 -50.73 4.61 -13.87
N PRO A 536 -51.65 4.75 -12.89
CA PRO A 536 -51.35 5.34 -11.60
C PRO A 536 -50.19 4.67 -10.83
N SER A 537 -49.82 3.45 -11.21
CA SER A 537 -48.66 2.71 -10.69
C SER A 537 -47.34 3.05 -11.39
N ASP A 538 -47.37 3.82 -12.48
CA ASP A 538 -46.17 4.34 -13.12
C ASP A 538 -45.51 5.39 -12.22
N PHE A 539 -44.18 5.40 -12.23
CA PHE A 539 -43.37 6.28 -11.39
C PHE A 539 -42.19 6.85 -12.15
N ILE A 540 -41.69 7.98 -11.64
CA ILE A 540 -40.44 8.59 -12.05
C ILE A 540 -39.39 8.38 -10.98
N GLU A 541 -38.14 8.32 -11.40
CA GLU A 541 -36.99 8.34 -10.51
C GLU A 541 -36.27 9.67 -10.63
N LEU A 542 -36.00 10.29 -9.48
CA LEU A 542 -35.09 11.42 -9.38
C LEU A 542 -33.86 10.98 -8.62
N SER A 543 -32.69 11.27 -9.19
CA SER A 543 -31.40 11.02 -8.59
C SER A 543 -30.73 12.32 -8.18
N PHE A 544 -30.08 12.31 -7.04
CA PHE A 544 -29.29 13.42 -6.53
C PHE A 544 -27.95 12.89 -6.06
N MET A 545 -26.86 13.47 -6.58
CA MET A 545 -25.48 13.03 -6.28
C MET A 545 -25.25 11.53 -6.57
N GLY A 546 -25.87 11.00 -7.63
CA GLY A 546 -25.67 9.62 -8.08
C GLY A 546 -26.47 8.55 -7.35
N ILE A 547 -27.35 8.94 -6.41
CA ILE A 547 -28.27 8.02 -5.72
C ILE A 547 -29.71 8.38 -6.10
N SER A 548 -30.55 7.38 -6.36
CA SER A 548 -31.98 7.58 -6.62
C SER A 548 -32.76 7.75 -5.31
N ALA A 549 -33.70 8.69 -5.29
CA ALA A 549 -34.72 8.80 -4.25
C ALA A 549 -35.72 7.62 -4.35
N LEU A 550 -36.67 7.54 -3.41
CA LEU A 550 -37.77 6.60 -3.57
C LEU A 550 -38.59 6.93 -4.84
N PRO A 551 -39.24 5.93 -5.46
CA PRO A 551 -40.15 6.14 -6.58
C PRO A 551 -41.17 7.24 -6.31
N ILE A 552 -41.33 8.17 -7.25
CA ILE A 552 -42.36 9.20 -7.21
C ILE A 552 -43.44 8.80 -8.23
N TYR A 553 -44.62 8.44 -7.76
CA TYR A 553 -45.71 8.00 -8.62
C TYR A 553 -46.34 9.19 -9.37
N VAL A 554 -46.84 8.95 -10.58
CA VAL A 554 -47.40 10.00 -11.45
C VAL A 554 -48.46 10.88 -10.78
N ASN A 555 -49.26 10.31 -9.86
CA ASN A 555 -50.34 10.97 -9.14
C ASN A 555 -49.98 11.42 -7.72
N ASP A 556 -48.70 11.38 -7.34
CA ASP A 556 -48.28 11.75 -5.99
C ASP A 556 -48.56 13.22 -5.70
N SER A 557 -49.16 13.47 -4.52
CA SER A 557 -49.33 14.81 -3.96
C SER A 557 -48.00 15.37 -3.47
N ALA A 558 -47.95 16.68 -3.21
CA ALA A 558 -46.76 17.34 -2.68
C ALA A 558 -46.21 16.68 -1.39
N ALA A 559 -47.08 16.12 -0.54
CA ALA A 559 -46.68 15.42 0.68
C ALA A 559 -46.02 14.05 0.38
N GLN A 560 -46.51 13.34 -0.63
CA GLN A 560 -45.93 12.06 -1.06
C GLN A 560 -44.60 12.27 -1.77
N ILE A 561 -44.52 13.25 -2.69
CA ILE A 561 -43.26 13.66 -3.35
C ILE A 561 -42.22 14.06 -2.30
N ARG A 562 -42.61 14.89 -1.32
CA ARG A 562 -41.74 15.25 -0.20
C ARG A 562 -41.23 14.01 0.51
N THR A 563 -42.11 13.08 0.90
CA THR A 563 -41.72 11.85 1.60
C THR A 563 -40.71 11.02 0.80
N ALA A 564 -40.90 10.93 -0.52
CA ALA A 564 -39.99 10.19 -1.40
C ALA A 564 -38.59 10.83 -1.47
N LEU A 565 -38.52 12.16 -1.53
CA LEU A 565 -37.27 12.93 -1.57
C LEU A 565 -36.56 12.96 -0.22
N GLU A 566 -37.28 13.13 0.90
CA GLU A 566 -36.69 13.17 2.25
C GLU A 566 -36.18 11.81 2.74
N PHE A 567 -36.54 10.72 2.04
CA PHE A 567 -35.94 9.41 2.29
C PHE A 567 -34.52 9.28 1.71
N HIS A 568 -34.12 10.21 0.83
CA HIS A 568 -32.83 10.20 0.18
C HIS A 568 -31.70 10.56 1.16
N PRO A 569 -30.55 9.87 1.14
CA PRO A 569 -29.48 10.05 2.14
C PRO A 569 -28.84 11.45 2.17
N TYR A 570 -28.88 12.17 1.04
CA TYR A 570 -28.29 13.51 0.90
C TYR A 570 -29.32 14.66 0.93
N ILE A 571 -30.62 14.36 1.08
CA ILE A 571 -31.68 15.38 1.08
C ILE A 571 -32.35 15.34 2.45
N GLY A 572 -32.24 16.42 3.20
CA GLY A 572 -32.95 16.61 4.46
C GLY A 572 -34.37 17.10 4.22
N ASN A 573 -34.74 18.23 4.82
CA ASN A 573 -36.09 18.78 4.68
C ASN A 573 -36.28 19.43 3.31
N VAL A 574 -37.41 19.17 2.65
CA VAL A 574 -37.79 19.89 1.42
C VAL A 574 -39.21 20.43 1.50
N THR A 575 -39.40 21.60 0.90
CA THR A 575 -40.74 22.13 0.64
C THR A 575 -41.09 21.85 -0.82
N VAL A 576 -42.14 21.05 -1.04
CA VAL A 576 -42.68 20.76 -2.37
C VAL A 576 -43.94 21.56 -2.60
N THR A 577 -44.03 22.27 -3.73
CA THR A 577 -45.21 23.03 -4.14
C THR A 577 -45.51 22.86 -5.62
N PHE A 578 -46.79 23.00 -6.00
CA PHE A 578 -47.22 23.09 -7.41
C PHE A 578 -47.39 24.57 -7.77
N PRO A 579 -46.38 25.23 -8.35
CA PRO A 579 -46.37 26.68 -8.50
C PRO A 579 -47.51 27.22 -9.38
N ASN A 580 -48.00 26.40 -10.32
CA ASN A 580 -49.02 26.80 -11.30
C ASN A 580 -50.44 26.30 -10.98
N PHE A 581 -50.64 25.61 -9.85
CA PHE A 581 -51.93 24.98 -9.50
C PHE A 581 -53.12 25.95 -9.51
N ALA A 582 -52.91 27.21 -9.12
CA ALA A 582 -53.96 28.23 -9.12
C ALA A 582 -54.44 28.62 -10.52
N VAL A 583 -53.65 28.32 -11.56
CA VAL A 583 -53.91 28.66 -12.96
C VAL A 583 -54.41 27.44 -13.74
N ASP A 584 -53.78 26.27 -13.56
CA ASP A 584 -54.04 25.07 -14.36
C ASP A 584 -54.81 23.96 -13.62
N GLY A 585 -54.92 24.04 -12.29
CA GLY A 585 -55.57 23.01 -11.47
C GLY A 585 -54.79 21.70 -11.36
N ILE A 586 -53.52 21.64 -11.77
CA ILE A 586 -52.69 20.43 -11.78
C ILE A 586 -51.93 20.30 -10.46
N ASN A 587 -52.17 19.21 -9.70
CA ASN A 587 -51.54 18.92 -8.41
C ASN A 587 -50.94 17.50 -8.33
N SER A 588 -50.54 16.94 -9.47
CA SER A 588 -49.89 15.63 -9.61
C SER A 588 -48.43 15.78 -10.05
N ALA A 589 -47.59 14.79 -9.74
CA ALA A 589 -46.17 14.79 -10.10
C ALA A 589 -45.95 14.85 -11.62
N CYS A 590 -46.76 14.10 -12.38
CA CYS A 590 -46.75 14.06 -13.84
C CYS A 590 -48.17 14.26 -14.39
N HIS A 591 -48.30 14.87 -15.57
CA HIS A 591 -49.58 15.05 -16.26
C HIS A 591 -49.37 15.29 -17.75
N THR A 592 -50.39 14.98 -18.56
CA THR A 592 -50.43 15.28 -20.00
C THR A 592 -50.42 16.78 -20.37
N HIS A 593 -50.63 17.66 -19.38
CA HIS A 593 -50.68 19.11 -19.55
C HIS A 593 -49.53 19.81 -18.79
N ILE A 594 -48.54 19.06 -18.32
CA ILE A 594 -47.31 19.61 -17.74
C ILE A 594 -46.31 19.84 -18.86
N ASP A 595 -45.82 21.07 -18.97
CA ASP A 595 -44.83 21.49 -19.96
C ASP A 595 -43.91 22.60 -19.39
N GLY A 596 -43.13 23.24 -20.25
CA GLY A 596 -42.23 24.32 -19.86
C GLY A 596 -42.93 25.49 -19.16
N GLU A 597 -44.20 25.74 -19.46
CA GLU A 597 -45.00 26.87 -18.97
C GLU A 597 -46.07 26.44 -17.94
N ASN A 598 -46.63 25.24 -18.06
CA ASN A 598 -47.75 24.73 -17.28
C ASN A 598 -47.34 23.62 -16.30
N GLY A 599 -48.00 23.57 -15.14
CA GLY A 599 -47.85 22.53 -14.11
C GLY A 599 -46.42 22.28 -13.61
N GLY A 600 -46.12 21.03 -13.26
CA GLY A 600 -44.87 20.62 -12.62
C GLY A 600 -44.82 20.97 -11.14
N PHE A 601 -43.79 20.50 -10.44
CA PHE A 601 -43.58 20.80 -9.03
C PHE A 601 -42.22 21.43 -8.78
N THR A 602 -42.14 22.27 -7.76
CA THR A 602 -40.89 22.87 -7.30
C THR A 602 -40.48 22.24 -5.98
N VAL A 603 -39.20 21.94 -5.87
CA VAL A 603 -38.54 21.44 -4.67
C VAL A 603 -37.62 22.53 -4.17
N ARG A 604 -37.93 23.09 -3.00
CA ARG A 604 -37.03 23.97 -2.25
C ARG A 604 -36.29 23.15 -1.21
N PHE A 605 -34.97 23.19 -1.23
CA PHE A 605 -34.13 22.55 -0.23
C PHE A 605 -34.09 23.41 1.03
N ASP A 606 -34.59 22.88 2.14
CA ASP A 606 -34.72 23.63 3.39
C ASP A 606 -33.52 23.47 4.32
N THR A 607 -32.76 22.39 4.15
CA THR A 607 -31.60 22.03 4.97
C THR A 607 -30.28 22.02 4.18
N GLU A 608 -30.32 21.79 2.87
CA GLU A 608 -29.14 21.82 2.02
C GLU A 608 -28.93 23.26 1.53
N PHE A 609 -27.95 23.94 2.13
CA PHE A 609 -27.61 25.31 1.78
C PHE A 609 -26.62 25.40 0.61
N GLY A 610 -26.64 26.54 -0.08
CA GLY A 610 -25.78 26.83 -1.22
C GLY A 610 -26.32 26.38 -2.56
N ASP A 611 -25.50 26.56 -3.59
CA ASP A 611 -25.76 26.19 -4.98
C ASP A 611 -25.68 24.66 -5.11
N LEU A 612 -26.83 24.00 -5.25
CA LEU A 612 -26.89 22.54 -5.32
C LEU A 612 -26.94 22.07 -6.78
N PRO A 613 -26.33 20.93 -7.10
CA PRO A 613 -26.49 20.36 -8.43
C PRO A 613 -27.95 20.03 -8.72
N LEU A 614 -28.35 20.13 -9.98
CA LEU A 614 -29.68 19.73 -10.43
C LEU A 614 -29.90 18.23 -10.18
N MET A 615 -31.07 17.88 -9.66
CA MET A 615 -31.54 16.49 -9.68
C MET A 615 -31.57 15.97 -11.12
N GLN A 616 -31.23 14.70 -11.31
CA GLN A 616 -31.18 14.06 -12.63
C GLN A 616 -32.23 12.96 -12.71
N SER A 617 -32.86 12.80 -13.86
CA SER A 617 -33.70 11.62 -14.14
C SER A 617 -32.84 10.55 -14.81
N PRO A 618 -32.53 9.42 -14.15
CA PRO A 618 -31.81 8.32 -14.78
C PRO A 618 -32.66 7.59 -15.83
N THR A 619 -33.99 7.74 -15.78
CA THR A 619 -34.93 7.19 -16.76
C THR A 619 -35.18 8.14 -17.92
N SER A 620 -35.30 7.62 -19.15
CA SER A 620 -35.48 8.36 -20.41
C SER A 620 -36.89 8.91 -20.67
N VAL A 621 -37.67 9.18 -19.61
CA VAL A 621 -38.94 9.90 -19.70
C VAL A 621 -38.65 11.39 -19.95
N ASN A 622 -39.57 12.14 -20.58
CA ASN A 622 -39.49 13.60 -20.81
C ASN A 622 -39.55 14.38 -19.48
N ILE A 623 -38.53 14.21 -18.64
CA ILE A 623 -38.37 14.89 -17.35
C ILE A 623 -37.29 15.92 -17.53
N THR A 624 -37.65 17.18 -17.32
CA THR A 624 -36.67 18.28 -17.28
C THR A 624 -36.63 18.84 -15.87
N VAL A 625 -35.42 18.92 -15.32
CA VAL A 625 -35.15 19.58 -14.05
C VAL A 625 -34.43 20.88 -14.35
N MET A 626 -34.90 21.98 -13.79
CA MET A 626 -34.34 23.31 -14.00
C MET A 626 -34.20 24.08 -12.71
N GLU A 627 -33.17 24.93 -12.63
CA GLU A 627 -32.92 25.82 -11.51
C GLU A 627 -33.90 27.01 -11.57
N VAL A 628 -34.72 27.19 -10.54
CA VAL A 628 -35.63 28.34 -10.38
C VAL A 628 -34.97 29.43 -9.55
N GLN A 629 -34.26 29.03 -8.48
CA GLN A 629 -33.54 29.94 -7.62
C GLN A 629 -32.26 29.28 -7.13
N LYS A 630 -31.13 29.89 -7.48
CA LYS A 630 -29.81 29.49 -7.02
C LYS A 630 -29.62 29.78 -5.53
N GLY A 631 -29.24 28.77 -4.77
CA GLY A 631 -28.80 28.95 -3.39
C GLY A 631 -27.48 29.72 -3.30
N ASN A 632 -27.39 30.68 -2.37
CA ASN A 632 -26.23 31.58 -2.26
C ASN A 632 -25.50 31.51 -0.91
N SER A 633 -25.91 30.59 -0.05
CA SER A 633 -25.40 30.39 1.31
C SER A 633 -24.30 29.33 1.36
N THR A 634 -23.47 29.33 2.41
CA THR A 634 -22.57 28.19 2.66
C THR A 634 -23.33 27.08 3.42
N ASN A 635 -22.79 25.87 3.45
CA ASN A 635 -23.36 24.74 4.20
C ASN A 635 -22.31 24.18 5.17
N GLU A 636 -22.05 24.91 6.26
CA GLU A 636 -20.98 24.61 7.21
C GLU A 636 -21.50 23.97 8.49
N GLU A 637 -20.74 23.03 9.06
CA GLU A 637 -21.07 22.43 10.35
C GLU A 637 -21.18 23.51 11.44
N CYS A 638 -22.31 23.52 12.14
CA CYS A 638 -22.67 24.55 13.12
C CYS A 638 -22.62 25.99 12.59
N GLY A 639 -22.81 26.20 11.28
CA GLY A 639 -22.71 27.52 10.65
C GLY A 639 -21.27 28.05 10.53
N GLY A 640 -20.28 27.19 10.75
CA GLY A 640 -18.86 27.51 10.65
C GLY A 640 -18.20 27.84 11.99
N THR A 641 -16.87 27.80 12.00
CA THR A 641 -16.02 27.94 13.21
C THR A 641 -16.20 29.28 13.95
N THR A 642 -16.73 30.30 13.27
CA THR A 642 -17.02 31.61 13.86
C THR A 642 -18.38 31.68 14.55
N MET A 643 -19.27 30.71 14.29
CA MET A 643 -20.65 30.68 14.80
C MET A 643 -20.86 29.63 15.88
N GLY A 644 -20.23 28.47 15.76
CA GLY A 644 -20.26 27.43 16.77
C GLY A 644 -19.30 26.30 16.46
N PHE A 645 -19.27 25.31 17.34
CA PHE A 645 -18.52 24.08 17.13
C PHE A 645 -19.38 22.87 17.48
N CYS A 646 -19.06 21.72 16.88
CA CYS A 646 -19.78 20.48 17.11
C CYS A 646 -19.29 19.79 18.40
N ASP A 647 -20.20 19.48 19.32
CA ASP A 647 -19.95 18.48 20.36
C ASP A 647 -20.15 17.09 19.75
N ARG A 648 -19.04 16.39 19.52
CA ARG A 648 -19.00 15.07 18.86
C ARG A 648 -19.62 13.94 19.68
N ILE A 649 -19.81 14.12 20.99
CA ILE A 649 -20.44 13.10 21.84
C ILE A 649 -21.95 13.21 21.73
N SER A 650 -22.48 14.43 21.87
CA SER A 650 -23.92 14.67 21.82
C SER A 650 -24.46 14.86 20.41
N GLY A 651 -23.64 15.23 19.42
CA GLY A 651 -24.07 15.58 18.07
C GLY A 651 -24.80 16.93 18.01
N THR A 652 -24.57 17.79 19.00
CA THR A 652 -25.22 19.09 19.11
C THR A 652 -24.23 20.23 18.88
N CYS A 653 -24.69 21.31 18.26
CA CYS A 653 -23.88 22.50 18.06
C CYS A 653 -23.81 23.34 19.33
N VAL A 654 -22.59 23.60 19.80
CA VAL A 654 -22.31 24.56 20.87
C VAL A 654 -22.06 25.91 20.22
N CYS A 655 -23.03 26.81 20.36
CA CYS A 655 -23.00 28.12 19.72
C CYS A 655 -22.14 29.13 20.48
N ASN A 656 -21.40 29.94 19.73
CA ASN A 656 -20.63 31.06 20.28
C ASN A 656 -21.56 32.15 20.84
N ASN A 657 -21.01 33.07 21.63
CA ASN A 657 -21.80 34.17 22.18
C ASN A 657 -22.53 34.94 21.05
N HIS A 658 -23.79 35.33 21.30
CA HIS A 658 -24.71 35.94 20.34
C HIS A 658 -25.20 35.04 19.19
N ARG A 659 -25.02 33.72 19.28
CA ARG A 659 -25.46 32.76 18.26
C ARG A 659 -26.49 31.79 18.81
N VAL A 660 -27.53 31.50 18.03
CA VAL A 660 -28.53 30.47 18.31
C VAL A 660 -28.94 29.80 17.00
N SER A 661 -29.76 28.76 17.11
CA SER A 661 -30.29 28.06 15.94
C SER A 661 -31.21 28.93 15.10
N SER A 662 -31.10 28.75 13.79
CA SER A 662 -31.84 29.43 12.74
C SER A 662 -33.02 28.59 12.23
N ASP A 663 -33.87 29.22 11.42
CA ASP A 663 -34.89 28.58 10.59
C ASP A 663 -34.35 28.15 9.21
N GLY A 664 -33.03 28.20 9.01
CA GLY A 664 -32.35 27.95 7.74
C GLY A 664 -32.41 29.12 6.75
N THR A 665 -32.98 30.27 7.11
CA THR A 665 -32.98 31.48 6.25
C THR A 665 -32.07 32.58 6.79
N GLY A 666 -31.67 32.46 8.07
CA GLY A 666 -30.92 33.48 8.80
C GLY A 666 -31.78 34.66 9.26
N LEU A 667 -33.09 34.66 8.98
CA LEU A 667 -34.00 35.76 9.28
C LEU A 667 -34.67 35.62 10.65
N ARG A 668 -34.86 34.38 11.12
CA ARG A 668 -35.53 34.08 12.38
C ARG A 668 -34.78 32.98 13.15
N PRO A 669 -34.90 32.98 14.48
CA PRO A 669 -34.51 31.79 15.24
C PRO A 669 -35.39 30.62 14.83
N GLY A 670 -34.87 29.40 14.90
CA GLY A 670 -35.58 28.19 14.52
C GLY A 670 -34.98 26.93 15.13
N ASN A 671 -35.38 25.78 14.59
CA ASN A 671 -35.05 24.46 15.13
C ASN A 671 -34.03 23.70 14.27
N ALA A 672 -33.27 24.39 13.41
CA ALA A 672 -32.28 23.73 12.55
C ALA A 672 -31.15 23.03 13.33
N GLY A 673 -30.96 23.38 14.61
CA GLY A 673 -29.89 22.87 15.47
C GLY A 673 -28.50 23.43 15.14
N ASP A 674 -28.41 24.41 14.26
CA ASP A 674 -27.21 25.15 13.87
C ASP A 674 -26.92 26.36 14.78
N CYS A 675 -25.97 27.21 14.40
CA CYS A 675 -25.63 28.45 15.12
C CYS A 675 -25.71 29.70 14.22
N SER A 676 -26.47 29.63 13.14
CA SER A 676 -26.45 30.63 12.08
C SER A 676 -27.25 31.90 12.39
N TYR A 677 -28.14 31.87 13.39
CA TYR A 677 -28.91 33.06 13.76
C TYR A 677 -28.16 33.94 14.77
N PHE A 678 -28.04 35.24 14.47
CA PHE A 678 -27.41 36.23 15.34
C PHE A 678 -28.44 36.93 16.23
N VAL A 679 -28.23 36.89 17.54
CA VAL A 679 -29.01 37.67 18.52
C VAL A 679 -28.19 38.86 19.06
N PRO A 680 -28.72 40.09 19.04
CA PRO A 680 -27.97 41.29 19.41
C PRO A 680 -27.64 41.40 20.91
N TYR A 681 -28.30 40.62 21.77
CA TYR A 681 -28.05 40.61 23.21
C TYR A 681 -27.25 39.37 23.64
N PRO A 682 -26.31 39.49 24.61
CA PRO A 682 -25.57 38.34 25.10
C PRO A 682 -26.51 37.32 25.75
N ILE A 683 -26.30 36.04 25.48
CA ILE A 683 -27.11 34.97 26.05
C ILE A 683 -26.39 34.50 27.32
N ALA A 684 -27.01 34.69 28.50
CA ALA A 684 -26.48 34.13 29.73
C ALA A 684 -26.57 32.59 29.68
N SER A 685 -25.54 31.90 30.16
CA SER A 685 -25.36 30.43 30.04
C SER A 685 -26.45 29.58 30.71
N GLN A 686 -27.43 30.20 31.39
CA GLN A 686 -28.56 29.54 32.02
C GLN A 686 -29.89 29.72 31.26
N ASP A 687 -29.95 30.59 30.24
CA ASP A 687 -31.19 31.02 29.58
C ASP A 687 -31.38 30.53 28.13
N ALA A 688 -30.47 29.69 27.62
CA ALA A 688 -30.59 29.13 26.27
C ALA A 688 -31.88 28.28 26.11
N TYR A 689 -32.40 27.71 27.19
CA TYR A 689 -33.64 26.93 27.21
C TYR A 689 -34.91 27.79 27.38
N THR A 690 -34.81 28.97 28.00
CA THR A 690 -35.96 29.88 28.23
C THR A 690 -36.27 30.75 27.01
N LEU A 691 -35.26 31.11 26.19
CA LEU A 691 -35.49 31.76 24.89
C LEU A 691 -36.14 30.82 23.85
N PHE A 692 -35.97 29.50 24.01
CA PHE A 692 -36.63 28.48 23.19
C PHE A 692 -38.16 28.48 23.37
N ASN A 693 -38.64 28.79 24.58
CA ASN A 693 -40.08 28.84 24.88
C ASN A 693 -40.69 30.24 24.67
N ALA A 694 -39.91 31.32 24.76
CA ALA A 694 -40.42 32.68 24.53
C ALA A 694 -40.76 32.95 23.05
N ALA A 695 -40.06 32.32 22.10
CA ALA A 695 -40.34 32.45 20.67
C ALA A 695 -41.60 31.70 20.20
N GLN A 696 -42.16 30.80 21.02
CA GLN A 696 -43.46 30.16 20.76
C GLN A 696 -44.66 30.99 21.24
N ALA A 697 -44.45 32.04 22.05
CA ALA A 697 -45.55 32.83 22.62
C ALA A 697 -46.04 33.98 21.71
N ASP A 698 -45.33 34.25 20.60
CA ASP A 698 -45.68 35.27 19.60
C ASP A 698 -46.18 34.68 18.26
N PHE A 699 -46.74 33.46 18.28
CA PHE A 699 -47.47 32.85 17.16
C PHE A 699 -48.93 32.58 17.51
#